data_AF-A0A0Q5WS72-F1
#
_entry.id   AF-A0A0Q5WS72-F1
#
_cell.length_a   1.000
_cell.length_b   1.000
_cell.length_c   1.000
_cell.angle_alpha   90.00
_cell.angle_beta   90.00
_cell.angle_gamma   90.00
#
_symmetry.space_group_name_H-M   'P 1'
#
loop_
_entity.id
_entity.type
_entity.pdbx_description
1 polymer ?
#
loop_
_entity_poly.entity_id
_entity_poly.type
_entity_poly.pdbx_seq_one_letter_code
_entity_poly.pdbx_strand_id
1 'polypeptide(L)'
;MEIFLGAFTSEWEQRKAAFLHDLTLGRRPSPEDDERRRRGGAVAPAGSAGMAKSSGFRFRKGGEGRTGAVQRRADRPMRARFAGLASGSQPAVVKMASFAGGSRLGAMINYVSRNGDVVVENERGDQLRGRDELSAVGDEWDHLMKNRAESRDVGLFKIAVADVGRADDALMDRAREIVKHGLGDRAFAFAVTARADGGGFDVDGVTVLRSTHGERLTADDKASVIVQRRLESAGANAAFRFTGYGNGTEYGTGHVRSMVASHKGEVQDERGRVISDAKQAGDLVQLEWRDQLHSRKSRDVMHLILSARAGTDTAAFQNAARDFLAEQFAGHRYVFSLHDAGSDPKPEVDGGKRPHVHVHAIVAMRSDAGDRVETTIAAFRQWRLGMAEKARAHGINMEMTDRRDRASAPAYSKNQVRPVNTIGRTQHEGTTVVAERRLHAKRDDISSPSTTSRSQGYMDTAQGEWRERLRSQEFESQRDFIRSQIIRLDEVRTSAGSRETAHQESGNSSSHFRTHLVKLAELVSEGDDMRHMTRPEFEAYEKRVETALFQAEKTMPPEERKDFEEIAQAAREHVNVRREIVEMLEVRGTSEVSDQRSSERNGDIQQDDKQRWSDAVERHGFVAADAANKALLDIEKTREAIERKASEKPDEVPALKKELDTQITRAAELGASGNGIIREVAEIDDDLKTALQSLERDRLRRESEKSSTRAQSDEVTNVDRATPRSEQTQSRSDERDVHGQKGPKDTASRQESGDTTKSDPAKQHVPRLEEIQRETKERSERDQDERER
;
A
#
# COMPACT_ATOMS: atom_id res chain seq x y z
N MET A 1 1.56 42.43 -1.94
CA MET A 1 0.45 42.29 -0.97
C MET A 1 1.10 42.37 0.39
N GLU A 2 0.98 43.49 1.10
CA GLU A 2 1.63 43.66 2.41
C GLU A 2 0.92 42.77 3.44
N ILE A 3 1.64 41.84 4.05
CA ILE A 3 1.09 40.94 5.07
C ILE A 3 1.22 41.61 6.43
N PHE A 4 0.08 41.95 7.03
CA PHE A 4 0.02 42.45 8.40
C PHE A 4 0.17 41.29 9.39
N LEU A 5 1.40 41.03 9.84
CA LEU A 5 1.72 39.97 10.80
C LEU A 5 0.98 40.15 12.15
N GLY A 6 0.58 41.37 12.51
CA GLY A 6 -0.19 41.64 13.73
C GLY A 6 -1.64 41.14 13.72
N ALA A 7 -2.16 40.66 12.58
CA ALA A 7 -3.54 40.17 12.47
C ALA A 7 -3.72 38.71 12.92
N PHE A 8 -2.64 37.96 13.13
CA PHE A 8 -2.71 36.56 13.56
C PHE A 8 -2.45 36.45 15.06
N THR A 9 -3.37 35.81 15.79
CA THR A 9 -3.31 35.67 17.25
C THR A 9 -2.34 34.59 17.70
N SER A 10 -1.98 33.67 16.81
CA SER A 10 -1.04 32.59 17.09
C SER A 10 0.29 32.77 16.34
N GLU A 11 1.40 32.57 17.05
CA GLU A 11 2.74 32.81 16.51
C GLU A 11 3.08 31.91 15.30
N TRP A 12 2.49 30.71 15.24
CA TRP A 12 2.71 29.78 14.13
C TRP A 12 2.01 30.23 12.83
N GLU A 13 0.85 30.88 12.92
CA GLU A 13 0.14 31.45 11.76
C GLU A 13 0.92 32.64 11.17
N GLN A 14 1.49 33.49 12.03
CA GLN A 14 2.40 34.57 11.62
C GLN A 14 3.59 34.00 10.85
N ARG A 15 4.20 32.93 11.36
CA ARG A 15 5.35 32.26 10.75
C ARG A 15 5.00 31.56 9.43
N LYS A 16 3.81 30.94 9.33
CA LYS A 16 3.31 30.32 8.10
C LYS A 16 3.03 31.38 7.03
N ALA A 17 2.42 32.51 7.41
CA ALA A 17 2.15 33.61 6.50
C ALA A 17 3.46 34.26 5.99
N ALA A 18 4.44 34.46 6.88
CA ALA A 18 5.77 34.94 6.49
C ALA A 18 6.50 33.96 5.56
N PHE A 19 6.41 32.66 5.83
CA PHE A 19 7.02 31.63 4.98
C PHE A 19 6.39 31.57 3.58
N LEU A 20 5.05 31.61 3.49
CA LEU A 20 4.36 31.63 2.20
C LEU A 20 4.67 32.90 1.42
N HIS A 21 4.83 34.03 2.11
CA HIS A 21 5.27 35.29 1.49
C HIS A 21 6.70 35.21 0.94
N ASP A 22 7.65 34.70 1.71
CA ASP A 22 9.03 34.51 1.26
C ASP A 22 9.12 33.56 0.05
N LEU A 23 8.25 32.55 0.02
CA LEU A 23 8.10 31.64 -1.12
C LEU A 23 7.59 32.37 -2.37
N THR A 24 6.60 33.26 -2.21
CA THR A 24 6.10 34.09 -3.32
C THR A 24 7.10 35.12 -3.81
N LEU A 25 8.07 35.50 -2.97
CA LEU A 25 9.19 36.39 -3.33
C LEU A 25 10.42 35.63 -3.86
N GLY A 26 10.35 34.30 -3.98
CA GLY A 26 11.43 33.48 -4.53
C GLY A 26 12.69 33.43 -3.66
N ARG A 27 12.63 33.83 -2.38
CA ARG A 27 13.76 33.71 -1.46
C ARG A 27 13.80 32.29 -0.88
N ARG A 28 14.90 31.56 -1.13
CA ARG A 28 15.17 30.29 -0.43
C ARG A 28 15.64 30.58 1.00
N PRO A 29 15.12 29.86 2.02
CA PRO A 29 15.62 29.98 3.40
C PRO A 29 17.09 29.59 3.49
N SER A 30 17.82 30.18 4.45
CA SER A 30 19.22 29.84 4.68
C SER A 30 19.34 28.46 5.35
N PRO A 31 20.42 27.70 5.09
CA PRO A 31 20.66 26.41 5.75
C PRO A 31 20.70 26.51 7.29
N GLU A 32 21.04 27.67 7.85
CA GLU A 32 21.05 27.92 9.29
C GLU A 32 19.63 28.01 9.88
N ASP A 33 18.65 28.49 9.09
CA ASP A 33 17.24 28.53 9.50
C ASP A 33 16.65 27.12 9.57
N ASP A 34 17.05 26.24 8.65
CA ASP A 34 16.66 24.83 8.66
C ASP A 34 17.33 24.04 9.80
N GLU A 35 18.56 24.37 10.21
CA GLU A 35 19.19 23.80 11.40
C GLU A 35 18.55 24.27 12.71
N ARG A 36 18.12 25.54 12.79
CA ARG A 36 17.36 26.05 13.94
C ARG A 36 15.99 25.39 14.06
N ARG A 37 15.32 25.10 12.93
CA ARG A 37 14.04 24.37 12.89
C ARG A 37 14.17 22.91 13.34
N ARG A 38 15.32 22.27 13.09
CA ARG A 38 15.62 20.89 13.56
C ARG A 38 15.88 20.77 15.06
N ARG A 39 16.16 21.87 15.76
CA ARG A 39 16.23 21.91 17.23
C ARG A 39 14.93 22.47 17.77
N GLY A 40 13.98 21.59 18.09
CA GLY A 40 12.72 21.96 18.74
C GLY A 40 12.93 22.93 19.91
N GLY A 41 12.01 23.89 20.02
CA GLY A 41 12.06 24.99 20.98
C GLY A 41 12.21 24.51 22.42
N ALA A 42 13.29 24.93 23.06
CA ALA A 42 13.37 25.06 24.50
C ALA A 42 13.32 26.56 24.83
N VAL A 43 12.34 26.95 25.63
CA VAL A 43 12.27 28.25 26.28
C VAL A 43 13.45 28.36 27.26
N ALA A 44 14.31 29.36 27.10
CA ALA A 44 15.23 29.79 28.14
C ALA A 44 14.51 30.86 29.00
N PRO A 45 14.58 30.83 30.35
CA PRO A 45 14.08 31.92 31.16
C PRO A 45 15.03 33.13 31.04
N ALA A 46 14.45 34.31 31.15
CA ALA A 46 15.17 35.58 31.10
C ALA A 46 16.26 35.66 32.20
N GLY A 47 17.47 36.04 31.79
CA GLY A 47 18.59 36.33 32.67
C GLY A 47 19.60 37.26 31.99
N SER A 48 19.85 38.39 32.62
CA SER A 48 20.58 39.57 32.15
C SER A 48 22.10 39.37 31.94
N ALA A 49 22.60 40.02 30.88
CA ALA A 49 23.88 40.73 30.71
C ALA A 49 25.18 40.19 31.37
N GLY A 50 26.21 39.92 30.55
CA GLY A 50 27.59 39.71 31.03
C GLY A 50 28.64 39.33 29.99
N MET A 51 29.15 40.36 29.29
CA MET A 51 30.45 40.55 28.60
C MET A 51 31.56 39.47 28.50
N ALA A 52 32.24 39.54 27.33
CA ALA A 52 33.70 39.39 27.05
C ALA A 52 34.25 37.98 26.68
N LYS A 53 34.67 37.78 25.41
CA LYS A 53 36.06 37.84 24.84
C LYS A 53 36.93 36.61 25.25
N SER A 54 37.81 36.01 24.44
CA SER A 54 38.35 36.23 23.09
C SER A 54 39.36 35.12 22.74
N SER A 55 39.58 34.92 21.43
CA SER A 55 40.81 34.43 20.78
C SER A 55 41.14 32.92 20.93
N GLY A 56 41.69 32.23 19.93
CA GLY A 56 42.24 32.72 18.67
C GLY A 56 42.59 31.55 17.73
N PHE A 57 42.55 31.91 16.44
CA PHE A 57 42.97 31.17 15.26
C PHE A 57 44.40 30.61 15.32
N ARG A 58 44.62 29.39 14.78
CA ARG A 58 45.44 29.21 13.55
C ARG A 58 45.44 27.76 13.00
N PHE A 59 45.39 27.72 11.68
CA PHE A 59 45.39 26.59 10.75
C PHE A 59 46.61 25.65 10.85
N ARG A 60 46.40 24.35 10.57
CA ARG A 60 47.30 23.56 9.70
C ARG A 60 46.60 22.38 9.01
N LYS A 61 46.93 22.24 7.72
CA LYS A 61 46.63 21.21 6.71
C LYS A 61 46.73 19.75 7.20
N GLY A 62 45.87 18.90 6.63
CA GLY A 62 46.09 17.46 6.43
C GLY A 62 45.04 16.57 7.07
N GLY A 63 44.19 15.92 6.27
CA GLY A 63 43.27 14.90 6.77
C GLY A 63 42.25 14.48 5.72
N GLU A 64 42.39 13.25 5.27
CA GLU A 64 41.52 12.52 4.35
C GLU A 64 40.03 12.72 4.65
N GLY A 65 39.25 12.78 3.58
CA GLY A 65 37.82 13.00 3.58
C GLY A 65 37.10 12.04 4.51
N ARG A 66 36.63 12.57 5.64
CA ARG A 66 35.71 11.90 6.54
C ARG A 66 34.37 11.73 5.82
N THR A 67 34.05 10.49 5.47
CA THR A 67 32.69 10.07 5.17
C THR A 67 31.80 10.36 6.37
N GLY A 68 30.61 10.90 6.07
CA GLY A 68 29.72 11.60 7.00
C GLY A 68 29.37 10.82 8.26
N ALA A 69 29.60 11.46 9.39
CA ALA A 69 29.03 11.11 10.68
C ALA A 69 27.52 11.43 10.66
N VAL A 70 26.71 10.56 10.05
CA VAL A 70 25.27 10.53 10.29
C VAL A 70 25.05 9.95 11.69
N GLN A 71 24.25 10.63 12.51
CA GLN A 71 24.18 10.53 13.97
C GLN A 71 24.05 9.09 14.52
N ARG A 72 25.04 8.67 15.35
CA ARG A 72 25.00 7.47 16.22
C ARG A 72 24.36 7.74 17.60
N ARG A 73 23.46 8.73 17.76
CA ARG A 73 22.97 9.14 19.09
C ARG A 73 22.15 8.08 19.82
N ALA A 74 21.38 7.26 19.08
CA ALA A 74 20.51 6.24 19.65
C ALA A 74 21.21 4.90 20.00
N ASP A 75 22.43 4.66 19.49
CA ASP A 75 23.11 3.35 19.66
C ASP A 75 23.79 3.26 21.03
N ARG A 76 23.07 2.72 22.02
CA ARG A 76 23.65 2.40 23.33
C ARG A 76 24.71 1.31 23.17
N PRO A 77 25.85 1.39 23.89
CA PRO A 77 26.87 0.35 23.85
C PRO A 77 26.28 -1.00 24.29
N MET A 78 26.81 -2.10 23.73
CA MET A 78 26.36 -3.47 24.00
C MET A 78 26.27 -3.77 25.49
N ARG A 79 27.24 -3.29 26.27
CA ARG A 79 27.26 -3.32 27.74
C ARG A 79 25.96 -2.83 28.37
N ALA A 80 25.51 -1.63 28.00
CA ALA A 80 24.32 -1.00 28.56
C ALA A 80 23.04 -1.72 28.11
N ARG A 81 23.00 -2.15 26.84
CA ARG A 81 21.89 -2.97 26.32
C ARG A 81 21.75 -4.27 27.07
N PHE A 82 22.86 -4.98 27.32
CA PHE A 82 22.84 -6.28 27.99
C PHE A 82 22.47 -6.16 29.47
N ALA A 83 22.87 -5.08 30.13
CA ALA A 83 22.35 -4.72 31.45
C ALA A 83 20.82 -4.57 31.42
N GLY A 84 20.30 -3.79 30.46
CA GLY A 84 18.85 -3.64 30.27
C GLY A 84 18.15 -4.98 30.02
N LEU A 85 18.69 -5.82 29.14
CA LEU A 85 18.15 -7.16 28.84
C LEU A 85 18.18 -8.08 30.06
N ALA A 86 19.27 -8.08 30.84
CA ALA A 86 19.36 -8.83 32.09
C ALA A 86 18.28 -8.38 33.08
N SER A 87 18.02 -7.07 33.17
CA SER A 87 16.93 -6.51 34.00
C SER A 87 15.53 -6.67 33.39
N GLY A 88 15.36 -7.45 32.32
CA GLY A 88 14.05 -7.77 31.74
C GLY A 88 13.53 -6.79 30.70
N SER A 89 14.42 -5.98 30.08
CA SER A 89 14.04 -5.12 28.95
C SER A 89 13.55 -5.94 27.76
N GLN A 90 12.51 -5.43 27.11
CA GLN A 90 11.90 -6.07 25.94
C GLN A 90 12.59 -5.66 24.63
N PRO A 91 12.51 -6.46 23.56
CA PRO A 91 13.10 -6.09 22.27
C PRO A 91 12.26 -5.03 21.55
N ALA A 92 12.92 -4.02 20.96
CA ALA A 92 12.29 -3.07 20.06
C ALA A 92 11.96 -3.71 18.72
N VAL A 93 10.69 -3.73 18.36
CA VAL A 93 10.20 -4.32 17.12
C VAL A 93 9.64 -3.23 16.22
N VAL A 94 10.34 -3.00 15.12
CA VAL A 94 9.88 -2.19 13.98
C VAL A 94 9.87 -3.09 12.75
N LYS A 95 8.72 -3.24 12.11
CA LYS A 95 8.50 -4.14 10.97
C LYS A 95 7.77 -3.42 9.86
N MET A 96 8.22 -3.60 8.62
CA MET A 96 7.41 -3.29 7.44
C MET A 96 6.49 -4.46 7.14
N ALA A 97 5.19 -4.20 7.12
CA ALA A 97 4.17 -5.19 6.82
C ALA A 97 3.90 -5.27 5.31
N SER A 98 3.78 -4.11 4.64
CA SER A 98 3.52 -4.03 3.21
C SER A 98 3.87 -2.66 2.64
N PHE A 99 3.95 -2.60 1.30
CA PHE A 99 3.80 -1.38 0.52
C PHE A 99 2.46 -1.42 -0.21
N ALA A 100 1.92 -0.26 -0.53
CA ALA A 100 0.77 -0.16 -1.41
C ALA A 100 0.82 1.10 -2.28
N GLY A 101 0.03 1.08 -3.35
CA GLY A 101 -0.27 2.26 -4.15
C GLY A 101 -1.34 3.15 -3.52
N GLY A 102 -1.47 4.38 -4.04
CA GLY A 102 -2.46 5.35 -3.55
C GLY A 102 -3.90 4.81 -3.48
N SER A 103 -4.31 4.00 -4.45
CA SER A 103 -5.67 3.41 -4.49
C SER A 103 -6.00 2.51 -3.29
N ARG A 104 -4.98 1.94 -2.63
CA ARG A 104 -5.17 1.08 -1.45
C ARG A 104 -5.10 1.82 -0.12
N LEU A 105 -4.79 3.12 -0.12
CA LEU A 105 -4.66 3.92 1.10
C LEU A 105 -5.93 3.86 1.97
N GLY A 106 -7.10 4.11 1.38
CA GLY A 106 -8.37 4.07 2.11
C GLY A 106 -8.64 2.69 2.74
N ALA A 107 -8.37 1.60 2.02
CA ALA A 107 -8.50 0.25 2.55
C ALA A 107 -7.54 -0.02 3.73
N MET A 108 -6.31 0.50 3.65
CA MET A 108 -5.33 0.37 4.73
C MET A 108 -5.74 1.19 5.96
N ILE A 109 -6.23 2.41 5.78
CA ILE A 109 -6.73 3.27 6.87
C ILE A 109 -7.95 2.61 7.52
N ASN A 110 -8.87 2.06 6.75
CA ASN A 110 -10.00 1.30 7.27
C ASN A 110 -9.53 0.06 8.05
N TYR A 111 -8.53 -0.67 7.56
CA TYR A 111 -7.96 -1.79 8.30
C TYR A 111 -7.34 -1.35 9.63
N VAL A 112 -6.55 -0.28 9.63
CA VAL A 112 -5.87 0.25 10.83
C VAL A 112 -6.82 0.89 11.82
N SER A 113 -7.89 1.53 11.37
CA SER A 113 -8.94 2.08 12.24
C SER A 113 -9.96 1.03 12.67
N ARG A 114 -9.85 -0.22 12.20
CA ARG A 114 -10.88 -1.26 12.36
C ARG A 114 -12.27 -0.76 11.91
N ASN A 115 -12.33 -0.19 10.71
CA ASN A 115 -13.51 0.45 10.11
C ASN A 115 -14.03 1.68 10.89
N GLY A 116 -13.14 2.41 11.57
CA GLY A 116 -13.46 3.62 12.33
C GLY A 116 -13.70 3.41 13.82
N ASP A 117 -13.68 2.16 14.31
CA ASP A 117 -13.89 1.83 15.73
C ASP A 117 -12.71 2.25 16.62
N VAL A 118 -11.51 2.37 16.05
CA VAL A 118 -10.29 2.78 16.75
C VAL A 118 -9.81 4.11 16.22
N VAL A 119 -9.46 5.01 17.15
CA VAL A 119 -8.91 6.33 16.85
C VAL A 119 -7.64 6.18 16.02
N VAL A 120 -7.54 7.02 14.99
CA VAL A 120 -6.35 7.18 14.17
C VAL A 120 -5.78 8.56 14.45
N GLU A 121 -4.47 8.66 14.65
CA GLU A 121 -3.80 9.93 14.88
C GLU A 121 -2.89 10.25 13.69
N ASN A 122 -2.90 11.51 13.22
CA ASN A 122 -2.05 11.96 12.11
C ASN A 122 -0.72 12.58 12.58
N GLU A 123 0.10 13.06 11.65
CA GLU A 123 1.40 13.68 11.96
C GLU A 123 1.30 15.00 12.74
N ARG A 124 0.12 15.63 12.76
CA ARG A 124 -0.15 16.89 13.46
C ARG A 124 -0.65 16.67 14.88
N GLY A 125 -0.94 15.42 15.25
CA GLY A 125 -1.56 15.05 16.52
C GLY A 125 -3.09 15.13 16.51
N ASP A 126 -3.72 15.36 15.35
CA ASP A 126 -5.17 15.34 15.23
C ASP A 126 -5.66 13.89 15.38
N GLN A 127 -6.70 13.70 16.18
CA GLN A 127 -7.38 12.41 16.36
C GLN A 127 -8.55 12.30 15.40
N LEU A 128 -8.38 11.50 14.35
CA LEU A 128 -9.38 11.21 13.34
C LEU A 128 -10.30 10.08 13.80
N ARG A 129 -11.61 10.30 13.68
CA ARG A 129 -12.67 9.35 14.07
C ARG A 129 -13.76 9.26 13.00
N GLY A 130 -14.32 8.07 12.86
CA GLY A 130 -15.41 7.83 11.92
C GLY A 130 -14.95 7.82 10.46
N ARG A 131 -15.85 7.39 9.57
CA ARG A 131 -15.51 7.09 8.18
C ARG A 131 -15.17 8.34 7.36
N ASP A 132 -15.82 9.47 7.64
CA ASP A 132 -15.71 10.70 6.85
C ASP A 132 -14.36 11.41 7.06
N GLU A 133 -13.88 11.48 8.31
CA GLU A 133 -12.55 12.05 8.59
C GLU A 133 -11.43 11.16 8.04
N LEU A 134 -11.64 9.83 8.04
CA LEU A 134 -10.67 8.87 7.53
C LEU A 134 -10.61 8.85 5.99
N SER A 135 -11.71 9.09 5.28
CA SER A 135 -11.70 9.19 3.82
C SER A 135 -10.99 10.44 3.34
N ALA A 136 -11.09 11.55 4.08
CA ALA A 136 -10.43 12.82 3.74
C ALA A 136 -8.89 12.71 3.67
N VAL A 137 -8.27 11.76 4.38
CA VAL A 137 -6.83 11.50 4.31
C VAL A 137 -6.39 11.10 2.90
N GLY A 138 -7.24 10.36 2.18
CA GLY A 138 -6.96 9.95 0.80
C GLY A 138 -6.83 11.14 -0.14
N ASP A 139 -7.78 12.07 -0.04
CA ASP A 139 -7.81 13.29 -0.85
C ASP A 139 -6.65 14.23 -0.48
N GLU A 140 -6.34 14.37 0.82
CA GLU A 140 -5.21 15.18 1.29
C GLU A 140 -3.87 14.66 0.74
N TRP A 141 -3.74 13.34 0.56
CA TRP A 141 -2.48 12.71 0.16
C TRP A 141 -2.36 12.50 -1.36
N ASP A 142 -3.40 12.80 -2.14
CA ASP A 142 -3.48 12.50 -3.58
C ASP A 142 -2.27 13.05 -4.36
N HIS A 143 -1.77 14.25 -4.05
CA HIS A 143 -0.58 14.82 -4.71
C HIS A 143 0.73 14.07 -4.42
N LEU A 144 0.82 13.36 -3.30
CA LEU A 144 2.00 12.56 -2.95
C LEU A 144 2.06 11.23 -3.73
N MET A 145 0.91 10.74 -4.21
CA MET A 145 0.76 9.40 -4.80
C MET A 145 0.78 9.37 -6.33
N LYS A 146 0.69 10.52 -7.00
CA LYS A 146 0.52 10.64 -8.47
C LYS A 146 1.73 10.29 -9.36
N ASN A 147 2.81 9.76 -8.80
CA ASN A 147 4.10 9.76 -9.52
C ASN A 147 4.50 8.41 -10.13
N ARG A 148 3.74 7.33 -9.92
CA ARG A 148 3.96 6.04 -10.60
C ARG A 148 2.65 5.31 -10.87
N ALA A 149 2.28 5.18 -12.14
CA ALA A 149 1.27 4.21 -12.56
C ALA A 149 1.84 2.79 -12.40
N GLU A 150 1.02 1.85 -11.93
CA GLU A 150 1.38 0.44 -11.97
C GLU A 150 1.58 -0.01 -13.42
N SER A 151 2.50 -0.95 -13.65
CA SER A 151 2.67 -1.48 -15.00
C SER A 151 1.50 -2.40 -15.36
N ARG A 152 0.95 -2.21 -16.56
CA ARG A 152 -0.04 -3.13 -17.15
C ARG A 152 0.72 -4.29 -17.77
N ASP A 153 0.80 -5.41 -17.07
CA ASP A 153 1.65 -6.53 -17.47
C ASP A 153 0.89 -7.61 -18.24
N VAL A 154 -0.38 -7.79 -17.89
CA VAL A 154 -1.26 -8.82 -18.44
C VAL A 154 -2.55 -8.16 -18.94
N GLY A 155 -3.00 -8.57 -20.13
CA GLY A 155 -4.28 -8.16 -20.71
C GLY A 155 -5.19 -9.36 -20.95
N LEU A 156 -6.48 -9.15 -20.75
CA LEU A 156 -7.53 -10.08 -21.14
C LEU A 156 -8.08 -9.66 -22.49
N PHE A 157 -8.30 -10.60 -23.40
CA PHE A 157 -8.81 -10.29 -24.72
C PHE A 157 -9.89 -11.27 -25.15
N LYS A 158 -10.74 -10.79 -26.06
CA LYS A 158 -11.72 -11.59 -26.79
C LYS A 158 -11.56 -11.38 -28.27
N ILE A 159 -11.69 -12.46 -29.05
CA ILE A 159 -11.72 -12.42 -30.52
C ILE A 159 -12.98 -13.12 -31.00
N ALA A 160 -13.81 -12.42 -31.77
CA ALA A 160 -14.92 -13.02 -32.48
C ALA A 160 -14.50 -13.26 -33.93
N VAL A 161 -14.38 -14.53 -34.33
CA VAL A 161 -14.00 -14.91 -35.70
C VAL A 161 -15.26 -15.29 -36.47
N ALA A 162 -15.45 -14.72 -37.66
CA ALA A 162 -16.49 -15.13 -38.59
C ALA A 162 -15.92 -16.18 -39.55
N ASP A 163 -16.38 -17.42 -39.44
CA ASP A 163 -15.93 -18.54 -40.28
C ASP A 163 -17.15 -19.30 -40.81
N VAL A 164 -17.09 -19.70 -42.08
CA VAL A 164 -18.17 -20.44 -42.74
C VAL A 164 -17.57 -21.75 -43.27
N GLY A 165 -17.85 -22.86 -42.57
CA GLY A 165 -17.77 -24.20 -43.16
C GLY A 165 -16.39 -24.88 -43.26
N ARG A 166 -15.54 -24.81 -42.23
CA ARG A 166 -14.35 -25.68 -42.12
C ARG A 166 -14.37 -26.59 -40.90
N ALA A 167 -13.94 -27.84 -41.10
CA ALA A 167 -13.92 -28.92 -40.11
C ALA A 167 -13.30 -28.53 -38.76
N ASP A 168 -13.88 -29.11 -37.70
CA ASP A 168 -13.57 -28.88 -36.27
C ASP A 168 -12.14 -29.26 -35.88
N ASP A 169 -11.55 -30.26 -36.55
CA ASP A 169 -10.31 -30.93 -36.10
C ASP A 169 -9.05 -30.01 -36.07
N ALA A 170 -9.12 -28.79 -36.60
CA ALA A 170 -8.03 -27.81 -36.58
C ALA A 170 -8.44 -26.44 -36.00
N LEU A 171 -9.56 -26.36 -35.28
CA LEU A 171 -10.11 -25.10 -34.75
C LEU A 171 -9.11 -24.36 -33.83
N MET A 172 -8.48 -25.10 -32.90
CA MET A 172 -7.49 -24.55 -31.97
C MET A 172 -6.24 -24.01 -32.69
N ASP A 173 -5.75 -24.72 -33.70
CA ASP A 173 -4.59 -24.28 -34.48
C ASP A 173 -4.88 -23.01 -35.28
N ARG A 174 -6.08 -22.92 -35.88
CA ARG A 174 -6.52 -21.70 -36.60
C ARG A 174 -6.64 -20.51 -35.64
N ALA A 175 -7.27 -20.71 -34.49
CA ALA A 175 -7.38 -19.68 -33.47
C ALA A 175 -6.00 -19.20 -33.00
N ARG A 176 -5.06 -20.12 -32.76
CA ARG A 176 -3.69 -19.79 -32.36
C ARG A 176 -2.97 -18.90 -33.38
N GLU A 177 -3.07 -19.21 -34.67
CA GLU A 177 -2.44 -18.40 -35.72
C GLU A 177 -3.08 -17.00 -35.84
N ILE A 178 -4.41 -16.90 -35.71
CA ILE A 178 -5.10 -15.59 -35.65
C ILE A 178 -4.58 -14.78 -34.46
N VAL A 179 -4.51 -15.37 -33.28
CA VAL A 179 -4.02 -14.69 -32.07
C VAL A 179 -2.56 -14.24 -32.23
N LYS A 180 -1.69 -15.08 -32.82
CA LYS A 180 -0.29 -14.73 -33.13
C LYS A 180 -0.17 -13.55 -34.08
N HIS A 181 -1.01 -13.46 -35.12
CA HIS A 181 -0.99 -12.32 -36.04
C HIS A 181 -1.34 -11.00 -35.34
N GLY A 182 -2.27 -11.04 -34.38
CA GLY A 182 -2.66 -9.85 -33.61
C GLY A 182 -1.64 -9.43 -32.55
N LEU A 183 -1.22 -10.39 -31.72
CA LEU A 183 -0.41 -10.13 -30.52
C LEU A 183 1.11 -10.19 -30.79
N GLY A 184 1.52 -10.76 -31.91
CA GLY A 184 2.92 -10.89 -32.32
C GLY A 184 3.68 -11.92 -31.48
N ASP A 185 4.82 -11.50 -30.95
CA ASP A 185 5.77 -12.30 -30.16
C ASP A 185 5.41 -12.40 -28.67
N ARG A 186 4.22 -11.95 -28.28
CA ARG A 186 3.76 -11.96 -26.88
C ARG A 186 3.33 -13.35 -26.47
N ALA A 187 3.64 -13.72 -25.23
CA ALA A 187 3.10 -14.93 -24.64
C ALA A 187 1.59 -14.78 -24.38
N PHE A 188 0.83 -15.85 -24.60
CA PHE A 188 -0.60 -15.86 -24.34
C PHE A 188 -1.12 -17.27 -24.06
N ALA A 189 -2.24 -17.34 -23.35
CA ALA A 189 -3.05 -18.53 -23.19
C ALA A 189 -4.45 -18.22 -23.70
N PHE A 190 -5.08 -19.17 -24.38
CA PHE A 190 -6.39 -18.98 -24.97
C PHE A 190 -7.22 -20.25 -24.93
N ALA A 191 -8.53 -20.06 -24.97
CA ALA A 191 -9.53 -21.10 -25.17
C ALA A 191 -10.43 -20.72 -26.34
N VAL A 192 -11.03 -21.72 -26.96
CA VAL A 192 -11.91 -21.53 -28.12
C VAL A 192 -13.29 -22.10 -27.82
N THR A 193 -14.33 -21.35 -28.19
CA THR A 193 -15.72 -21.78 -28.10
C THR A 193 -16.36 -21.65 -29.48
N ALA A 194 -16.79 -22.77 -30.07
CA ALA A 194 -17.55 -22.75 -31.32
C ALA A 194 -18.94 -22.15 -31.07
N ARG A 195 -19.42 -21.28 -31.97
CA ARG A 195 -20.77 -20.73 -31.87
C ARG A 195 -21.79 -21.76 -32.36
N ALA A 196 -22.89 -21.89 -31.61
CA ALA A 196 -23.94 -22.86 -31.90
C ALA A 196 -24.68 -22.60 -33.23
N ASP A 197 -24.59 -21.39 -33.77
CA ASP A 197 -25.19 -20.97 -35.05
C ASP A 197 -24.35 -21.36 -36.29
N GLY A 198 -23.15 -21.93 -36.09
CA GLY A 198 -22.23 -22.26 -37.17
C GLY A 198 -21.60 -21.03 -37.85
N GLY A 199 -21.74 -19.84 -37.27
CA GLY A 199 -21.22 -18.57 -37.80
C GLY A 199 -19.76 -18.28 -37.44
N GLY A 200 -19.04 -19.25 -36.87
CA GLY A 200 -17.63 -19.16 -36.51
C GLY A 200 -17.37 -19.55 -35.05
N PHE A 201 -16.37 -18.93 -34.44
CA PHE A 201 -15.92 -19.24 -33.09
C PHE A 201 -15.43 -18.00 -32.35
N ASP A 202 -15.46 -18.08 -31.02
CA ASP A 202 -14.98 -17.06 -30.12
C ASP A 202 -13.72 -17.55 -29.39
N VAL A 203 -12.76 -16.64 -29.24
CA VAL A 203 -11.52 -16.88 -28.51
C VAL A 203 -11.50 -16.01 -27.27
N ASP A 204 -11.38 -16.64 -26.12
CA ASP A 204 -11.12 -15.97 -24.85
C ASP A 204 -9.65 -16.18 -24.49
N GLY A 205 -8.96 -15.11 -24.11
CA GLY A 205 -7.51 -15.18 -23.92
C GLY A 205 -6.93 -14.24 -22.89
N VAL A 206 -5.73 -14.60 -22.41
CA VAL A 206 -4.90 -13.85 -21.46
C VAL A 206 -3.53 -13.71 -22.11
N THR A 207 -2.97 -12.50 -22.18
CA THR A 207 -1.68 -12.24 -22.81
C THR A 207 -0.77 -11.37 -21.97
N VAL A 208 0.54 -11.59 -22.09
CA VAL A 208 1.56 -10.67 -21.61
C VAL A 208 1.60 -9.45 -22.55
N LEU A 209 1.44 -8.25 -22.00
CA LEU A 209 1.30 -7.03 -22.82
C LEU A 209 2.63 -6.52 -23.39
N ARG A 210 3.75 -6.97 -22.85
CA ARG A 210 5.10 -6.60 -23.30
C ARG A 210 5.62 -7.61 -24.31
N SER A 211 6.11 -7.15 -25.46
CA SER A 211 6.84 -7.98 -26.42
C SER A 211 8.22 -8.38 -25.91
N THR A 212 8.84 -9.35 -26.59
CA THR A 212 10.25 -9.68 -26.36
C THR A 212 11.17 -8.50 -26.69
N HIS A 213 10.75 -7.65 -27.64
CA HIS A 213 11.43 -6.41 -28.03
C HIS A 213 11.19 -5.22 -27.08
N GLY A 214 10.34 -5.39 -26.05
CA GLY A 214 10.08 -4.40 -25.01
C GLY A 214 8.96 -3.39 -25.28
N GLU A 215 8.33 -3.43 -26.45
CA GLU A 215 7.10 -2.67 -26.76
C GLU A 215 5.95 -3.15 -25.86
N ARG A 216 5.14 -2.24 -25.33
CA ARG A 216 4.04 -2.57 -24.42
C ARG A 216 2.70 -2.11 -24.97
N LEU A 217 1.73 -3.02 -25.02
CA LEU A 217 0.34 -2.71 -25.28
C LEU A 217 -0.33 -2.19 -24.00
N THR A 218 -1.23 -1.22 -24.15
CA THR A 218 -1.93 -0.59 -23.03
C THR A 218 -3.18 -1.34 -22.59
N ALA A 219 -3.64 -2.34 -23.36
CA ALA A 219 -4.86 -3.11 -23.12
C ALA A 219 -6.12 -2.25 -22.95
N ASP A 220 -6.19 -1.15 -23.68
CA ASP A 220 -7.35 -0.27 -23.81
C ASP A 220 -7.91 -0.32 -25.25
N ASP A 221 -8.89 0.51 -25.55
CA ASP A 221 -9.51 0.58 -26.88
C ASP A 221 -8.49 0.98 -27.96
N LYS A 222 -7.53 1.84 -27.64
CA LYS A 222 -6.45 2.21 -28.57
C LYS A 222 -5.58 1.00 -28.91
N ALA A 223 -5.20 0.20 -27.90
CA ALA A 223 -4.48 -1.05 -28.12
C ALA A 223 -5.34 -2.07 -28.91
N SER A 224 -6.64 -2.13 -28.65
CA SER A 224 -7.56 -2.98 -29.40
C SER A 224 -7.59 -2.62 -30.88
N VAL A 225 -7.63 -1.33 -31.22
CA VAL A 225 -7.56 -0.85 -32.61
C VAL A 225 -6.22 -1.21 -33.27
N ILE A 226 -5.10 -1.14 -32.52
CA ILE A 226 -3.78 -1.54 -33.04
C ILE A 226 -3.77 -3.03 -33.40
N VAL A 227 -4.27 -3.88 -32.49
CA VAL A 227 -4.33 -5.34 -32.71
C VAL A 227 -5.32 -5.68 -33.82
N GLN A 228 -6.48 -5.03 -33.85
CA GLN A 228 -7.49 -5.19 -34.92
C GLN A 228 -6.90 -4.91 -36.31
N ARG A 229 -6.16 -3.81 -36.45
CA ARG A 229 -5.48 -3.47 -37.72
C ARG A 229 -4.45 -4.53 -38.13
N ARG A 230 -3.74 -5.13 -37.17
CA ARG A 230 -2.78 -6.22 -37.44
C ARG A 230 -3.50 -7.47 -37.98
N LEU A 231 -4.66 -7.81 -37.41
CA LEU A 231 -5.49 -8.92 -37.88
C LEU A 231 -6.06 -8.68 -39.29
N GLU A 232 -6.58 -7.49 -39.55
CA GLU A 232 -7.09 -7.10 -40.87
C GLU A 232 -5.98 -7.14 -41.94
N SER A 233 -4.78 -6.68 -41.59
CA SER A 233 -3.62 -6.73 -42.48
C SER A 233 -3.17 -8.16 -42.78
N ALA A 234 -3.43 -9.10 -41.87
CA ALA A 234 -3.21 -10.53 -42.07
C ALA A 234 -4.36 -11.23 -42.81
N GLY A 235 -5.43 -10.50 -43.19
CA GLY A 235 -6.59 -11.04 -43.88
C GLY A 235 -7.54 -11.86 -42.98
N ALA A 236 -7.44 -11.72 -41.65
CA ALA A 236 -8.32 -12.42 -40.73
C ALA A 236 -9.67 -11.70 -40.63
N ASN A 237 -10.77 -12.42 -40.87
CA ASN A 237 -12.13 -11.93 -40.64
C ASN A 237 -12.52 -12.08 -39.16
N ALA A 238 -11.91 -11.24 -38.32
CA ALA A 238 -12.00 -11.33 -36.87
C ALA A 238 -12.14 -9.94 -36.22
N ALA A 239 -12.91 -9.86 -35.15
CA ALA A 239 -13.06 -8.68 -34.32
C ALA A 239 -12.37 -8.90 -32.97
N PHE A 240 -11.39 -8.05 -32.65
CA PHE A 240 -10.59 -8.12 -31.43
C PHE A 240 -10.96 -7.00 -30.45
N ARG A 241 -11.01 -7.33 -29.15
CA ARG A 241 -11.05 -6.35 -28.07
C ARG A 241 -10.28 -6.81 -26.84
N PHE A 242 -9.64 -5.88 -26.16
CA PHE A 242 -9.24 -6.08 -24.76
C PHE A 242 -10.47 -5.93 -23.85
N THR A 243 -10.57 -6.78 -22.84
CA THR A 243 -11.68 -6.77 -21.86
C THR A 243 -11.23 -6.42 -20.45
N GLY A 244 -9.92 -6.40 -20.20
CA GLY A 244 -9.37 -6.05 -18.90
C GLY A 244 -7.85 -6.11 -18.90
N TYR A 245 -7.24 -5.62 -17.82
CA TYR A 245 -5.80 -5.69 -17.63
C TYR A 245 -5.43 -5.72 -16.14
N GLY A 246 -4.21 -6.13 -15.86
CA GLY A 246 -3.68 -6.14 -14.51
C GLY A 246 -2.17 -6.28 -14.42
N ASN A 247 -1.70 -6.35 -13.17
CA ASN A 247 -0.29 -6.33 -12.82
C ASN A 247 0.17 -7.65 -12.16
N GLY A 248 1.34 -8.12 -12.55
CA GLY A 248 2.06 -9.18 -11.86
C GLY A 248 1.51 -10.60 -12.06
N THR A 249 2.26 -11.55 -11.51
CA THR A 249 1.97 -12.98 -11.69
C THR A 249 0.71 -13.43 -10.98
N GLU A 250 0.30 -12.75 -9.90
CA GLU A 250 -0.95 -13.05 -9.19
C GLU A 250 -2.18 -12.83 -10.08
N TYR A 251 -2.23 -11.68 -10.76
CA TYR A 251 -3.31 -11.37 -11.70
C TYR A 251 -3.32 -12.35 -12.88
N GLY A 252 -2.16 -12.61 -13.49
CA GLY A 252 -2.05 -13.56 -14.60
C GLY A 252 -2.44 -14.99 -14.19
N THR A 253 -1.92 -15.50 -13.07
CA THR A 253 -2.25 -16.84 -12.57
C THR A 253 -3.74 -16.96 -12.28
N GLY A 254 -4.36 -15.95 -11.68
CA GLY A 254 -5.81 -15.95 -11.40
C GLY A 254 -6.65 -16.11 -12.67
N HIS A 255 -6.34 -15.33 -13.70
CA HIS A 255 -7.13 -15.35 -14.95
C HIS A 255 -6.87 -16.58 -15.81
N VAL A 256 -5.63 -17.08 -15.89
CA VAL A 256 -5.37 -18.36 -16.60
C VAL A 256 -6.07 -19.51 -15.87
N ARG A 257 -6.11 -19.51 -14.53
CA ARG A 257 -6.86 -20.51 -13.77
C ARG A 257 -8.37 -20.42 -13.99
N SER A 258 -8.94 -19.21 -13.98
CA SER A 258 -10.37 -19.02 -14.26
C SER A 258 -10.73 -19.50 -15.67
N MET A 259 -9.86 -19.24 -16.66
CA MET A 259 -10.04 -19.75 -18.02
C MET A 259 -9.98 -21.28 -18.08
N VAL A 260 -8.99 -21.90 -17.43
CA VAL A 260 -8.90 -23.37 -17.33
C VAL A 260 -10.16 -23.96 -16.70
N ALA A 261 -10.68 -23.36 -15.64
CA ALA A 261 -11.91 -23.81 -15.00
C ALA A 261 -13.14 -23.64 -15.91
N SER A 262 -13.28 -22.46 -16.54
CA SER A 262 -14.43 -22.10 -17.39
C SER A 262 -14.50 -22.95 -18.66
N HIS A 263 -13.35 -23.27 -19.25
CA HIS A 263 -13.23 -24.07 -20.47
C HIS A 263 -12.84 -25.54 -20.20
N LYS A 264 -13.03 -26.04 -18.98
CA LYS A 264 -12.82 -27.45 -18.60
C LYS A 264 -11.43 -28.01 -18.96
N GLY A 265 -10.40 -27.18 -18.92
CA GLY A 265 -9.02 -27.56 -19.25
C GLY A 265 -8.67 -27.55 -20.74
N GLU A 266 -9.58 -27.12 -21.61
CA GLU A 266 -9.33 -26.95 -23.06
C GLU A 266 -8.65 -25.60 -23.36
N VAL A 267 -7.56 -25.31 -22.66
CA VAL A 267 -6.77 -24.09 -22.84
C VAL A 267 -5.43 -24.46 -23.46
N GLN A 268 -4.97 -23.67 -24.43
CA GLN A 268 -3.64 -23.79 -25.01
C GLN A 268 -2.82 -22.52 -24.84
N ASP A 269 -1.50 -22.67 -24.77
CA ASP A 269 -0.57 -21.55 -24.85
C ASP A 269 -0.18 -21.17 -26.29
N GLU A 270 0.71 -20.19 -26.44
CA GLU A 270 1.17 -19.72 -27.75
C GLU A 270 1.94 -20.79 -28.57
N ARG A 271 2.37 -21.87 -27.92
CA ARG A 271 3.13 -22.99 -28.50
C ARG A 271 2.24 -24.20 -28.78
N GLY A 272 0.95 -24.14 -28.44
CA GLY A 272 0.01 -25.26 -28.57
C GLY A 272 0.10 -26.27 -27.42
N ARG A 273 0.78 -25.96 -26.31
CA ARG A 273 0.79 -26.82 -25.12
C ARG A 273 -0.54 -26.68 -24.38
N VAL A 274 -1.14 -27.80 -24.03
CA VAL A 274 -2.41 -27.84 -23.29
C VAL A 274 -2.18 -27.51 -21.82
N ILE A 275 -3.03 -26.65 -21.27
CA ILE A 275 -3.08 -26.24 -19.86
C ILE A 275 -4.39 -26.78 -19.28
N SER A 276 -4.32 -27.97 -18.70
CA SER A 276 -5.49 -28.74 -18.26
C SER A 276 -5.90 -28.49 -16.81
N ASP A 277 -5.01 -27.94 -15.97
CA ASP A 277 -5.27 -27.77 -14.53
C ASP A 277 -4.70 -26.47 -13.92
N ALA A 278 -5.13 -26.17 -12.70
CA ALA A 278 -4.76 -24.97 -11.98
C ALA A 278 -3.27 -24.91 -11.59
N LYS A 279 -2.59 -26.05 -11.51
CA LYS A 279 -1.15 -26.13 -11.25
C LYS A 279 -0.39 -25.73 -12.51
N GLN A 280 -0.72 -26.30 -13.66
CA GLN A 280 -0.14 -25.95 -14.96
C GLN A 280 -0.35 -24.47 -15.30
N ALA A 281 -1.54 -23.93 -15.03
CA ALA A 281 -1.82 -22.49 -15.15
C ALA A 281 -0.91 -21.63 -14.24
N GLY A 282 -0.68 -22.08 -13.01
CA GLY A 282 0.23 -21.43 -12.08
C GLY A 282 1.69 -21.49 -12.54
N ASP A 283 2.14 -22.68 -12.95
CA ASP A 283 3.50 -22.94 -13.40
C ASP A 283 3.82 -22.11 -14.66
N LEU A 284 2.90 -22.03 -15.64
CA LEU A 284 3.07 -21.20 -16.83
C LEU A 284 3.38 -19.74 -16.47
N VAL A 285 2.54 -19.13 -15.61
CA VAL A 285 2.70 -17.71 -15.30
C VAL A 285 3.90 -17.47 -14.37
N GLN A 286 4.11 -18.33 -13.36
CA GLN A 286 5.14 -18.11 -12.35
C GLN A 286 6.55 -18.48 -12.83
N LEU A 287 6.66 -19.48 -13.70
CA LEU A 287 7.95 -19.99 -14.19
C LEU A 287 8.32 -19.45 -15.57
N GLU A 288 7.34 -19.18 -16.46
CA GLU A 288 7.64 -18.78 -17.84
C GLU A 288 7.33 -17.30 -18.14
N TRP A 289 6.20 -16.76 -17.64
CA TRP A 289 5.83 -15.38 -17.95
C TRP A 289 6.47 -14.36 -17.01
N ARG A 290 6.85 -14.77 -15.79
CA ARG A 290 7.31 -13.89 -14.70
C ARG A 290 8.35 -12.87 -15.15
N ASP A 291 9.35 -13.30 -15.91
CA ASP A 291 10.45 -12.44 -16.36
C ASP A 291 10.04 -11.48 -17.48
N GLN A 292 8.95 -11.78 -18.19
CA GLN A 292 8.41 -10.94 -19.26
C GLN A 292 7.53 -9.79 -18.74
N LEU A 293 6.91 -9.96 -17.56
CA LEU A 293 5.98 -8.98 -16.99
C LEU A 293 6.65 -7.64 -16.64
N HIS A 294 7.89 -7.66 -16.13
CA HIS A 294 8.59 -6.48 -15.59
C HIS A 294 7.72 -5.64 -14.65
N SER A 295 7.01 -6.33 -13.76
CA SER A 295 5.97 -5.75 -12.90
C SER A 295 6.50 -4.62 -12.02
N ARG A 296 5.87 -3.46 -12.10
CA ARG A 296 6.10 -2.31 -11.21
C ARG A 296 4.80 -2.00 -10.49
N LYS A 297 4.79 -2.22 -9.17
CA LYS A 297 3.74 -1.72 -8.28
C LYS A 297 4.13 -0.35 -7.75
N SER A 298 3.19 0.57 -7.63
CA SER A 298 3.46 1.84 -6.98
C SER A 298 3.66 1.58 -5.48
N ARG A 299 4.69 2.22 -4.92
CA ARG A 299 5.07 2.14 -3.50
C ARG A 299 4.92 3.53 -2.95
N ASP A 300 3.66 3.92 -2.88
CA ASP A 300 3.22 5.27 -2.55
C ASP A 300 3.06 5.40 -1.04
N VAL A 301 2.63 4.32 -0.38
CA VAL A 301 2.54 4.22 1.08
C VAL A 301 3.22 2.97 1.61
N MET A 302 3.72 3.06 2.85
CA MET A 302 4.30 1.97 3.63
C MET A 302 3.46 1.70 4.86
N HIS A 303 3.20 0.42 5.15
CA HIS A 303 2.61 -0.03 6.41
C HIS A 303 3.70 -0.47 7.38
N LEU A 304 3.86 0.28 8.46
CA LEU A 304 4.79 -0.01 9.54
C LEU A 304 4.05 -0.56 10.76
N ILE A 305 4.65 -1.55 11.42
CA ILE A 305 4.17 -2.11 12.68
C ILE A 305 5.25 -1.94 13.74
N LEU A 306 4.88 -1.29 14.84
CA LEU A 306 5.65 -1.21 16.08
C LEU A 306 4.98 -2.14 17.08
N SER A 307 5.73 -2.95 17.84
CA SER A 307 5.09 -3.84 18.83
C SER A 307 5.86 -3.91 20.14
N ALA A 308 5.12 -4.07 21.24
CA ALA A 308 5.66 -4.32 22.57
C ALA A 308 5.02 -5.57 23.19
N ARG A 309 5.66 -6.14 24.20
CA ARG A 309 5.20 -7.35 24.90
C ARG A 309 3.89 -7.09 25.63
N ALA A 310 3.21 -8.17 25.96
CA ALA A 310 2.03 -8.14 26.83
C ALA A 310 2.32 -7.46 28.17
N GLY A 311 1.37 -6.66 28.65
CA GLY A 311 1.48 -5.89 29.89
C GLY A 311 2.34 -4.62 29.79
N THR A 312 2.77 -4.21 28.59
CA THR A 312 3.37 -2.87 28.40
C THR A 312 2.28 -1.81 28.51
N ASP A 313 2.56 -0.72 29.23
CA ASP A 313 1.66 0.43 29.31
C ASP A 313 1.35 0.98 27.91
N THR A 314 0.07 0.95 27.54
CA THR A 314 -0.42 1.32 26.20
C THR A 314 -0.26 2.81 25.94
N ALA A 315 -0.52 3.67 26.93
CA ALA A 315 -0.41 5.12 26.79
C ALA A 315 1.06 5.53 26.63
N ALA A 316 1.94 4.98 27.47
CA ALA A 316 3.39 5.20 27.35
C ALA A 316 3.91 4.71 26.00
N PHE A 317 3.42 3.56 25.51
CA PHE A 317 3.84 3.01 24.23
C PHE A 317 3.32 3.84 23.04
N GLN A 318 2.10 4.35 23.11
CA GLN A 318 1.56 5.27 22.10
C GLN A 318 2.36 6.56 22.04
N ASN A 319 2.72 7.14 23.19
CA ASN A 319 3.54 8.35 23.23
C ASN A 319 4.95 8.10 22.67
N ALA A 320 5.56 6.96 23.00
CA ALA A 320 6.84 6.57 22.42
C ALA A 320 6.77 6.36 20.91
N ALA A 321 5.68 5.78 20.40
CA ALA A 321 5.43 5.63 18.97
C ALA A 321 5.24 6.97 18.28
N ARG A 322 4.50 7.90 18.89
CA ARG A 322 4.31 9.28 18.39
C ARG A 322 5.65 9.99 18.21
N ASP A 323 6.48 10.01 19.25
CA ASP A 323 7.79 10.65 19.20
C ASP A 323 8.73 9.99 18.18
N PHE A 324 8.65 8.67 18.06
CA PHE A 324 9.43 7.92 17.08
C PHE A 324 9.01 8.27 15.65
N LEU A 325 7.71 8.28 15.36
CA LEU A 325 7.18 8.61 14.03
C LEU A 325 7.49 10.07 13.66
N ALA A 326 7.31 11.00 14.60
CA ALA A 326 7.57 12.42 14.40
C ALA A 326 9.04 12.70 14.09
N GLU A 327 9.97 12.03 14.78
CA GLU A 327 11.41 12.18 14.50
C GLU A 327 11.82 11.47 13.22
N GLN A 328 11.37 10.23 13.03
CA GLN A 328 11.85 9.38 11.93
C GLN A 328 11.26 9.75 10.57
N PHE A 329 10.05 10.26 10.55
CA PHE A 329 9.30 10.62 9.34
C PHE A 329 8.99 12.12 9.31
N ALA A 330 9.87 12.94 9.88
CA ALA A 330 9.76 14.39 9.82
C ALA A 330 9.59 14.87 8.36
N GLY A 331 8.55 15.65 8.11
CA GLY A 331 8.19 16.15 6.77
C GLY A 331 7.39 15.17 5.90
N HIS A 332 7.16 13.94 6.34
CA HIS A 332 6.25 13.00 5.69
C HIS A 332 4.87 13.03 6.33
N ARG A 333 3.84 12.74 5.53
CA ARG A 333 2.49 12.50 6.03
C ARG A 333 2.38 11.08 6.57
N TYR A 334 1.77 10.91 7.73
CA TYR A 334 1.49 9.60 8.27
C TYR A 334 0.25 9.62 9.15
N VAL A 335 -0.37 8.44 9.28
CA VAL A 335 -1.42 8.18 10.25
C VAL A 335 -1.08 6.91 11.02
N PHE A 336 -1.43 6.84 12.30
CA PHE A 336 -1.18 5.66 13.10
C PHE A 336 -2.28 5.37 14.12
N SER A 337 -2.39 4.12 14.54
CA SER A 337 -3.35 3.68 15.54
C SER A 337 -2.74 2.60 16.42
N LEU A 338 -3.08 2.64 17.72
CA LEU A 338 -2.67 1.63 18.70
C LEU A 338 -3.71 0.54 18.79
N HIS A 339 -3.26 -0.71 18.65
CA HIS A 339 -4.05 -1.92 18.80
C HIS A 339 -3.55 -2.69 20.00
N ASP A 340 -4.49 -3.13 20.82
CA ASP A 340 -4.27 -3.97 21.99
C ASP A 340 -5.28 -5.14 22.00
N ALA A 341 -5.23 -5.95 23.06
CA ALA A 341 -6.14 -7.09 23.22
C ALA A 341 -7.61 -6.64 23.35
N GLY A 342 -7.86 -5.49 23.97
CA GLY A 342 -9.21 -4.97 24.25
C GLY A 342 -9.91 -4.44 23.00
N SER A 343 -9.14 -3.85 22.08
CA SER A 343 -9.64 -3.36 20.79
C SER A 343 -9.73 -4.44 19.71
N ASP A 344 -9.27 -5.68 19.97
CA ASP A 344 -9.30 -6.75 18.98
C ASP A 344 -10.73 -7.25 18.71
N PRO A 345 -11.30 -7.03 17.51
CA PRO A 345 -12.69 -7.38 17.21
C PRO A 345 -12.85 -8.89 17.06
N LYS A 346 -11.74 -9.62 16.87
CA LYS A 346 -11.78 -11.08 16.80
C LYS A 346 -11.78 -11.66 18.21
N PRO A 347 -12.66 -12.62 18.51
CA PRO A 347 -12.59 -13.34 19.78
C PRO A 347 -11.32 -14.20 19.83
N GLU A 348 -10.91 -14.58 21.04
CA GLU A 348 -9.68 -15.36 21.27
C GLU A 348 -9.70 -16.72 20.55
N VAL A 349 -10.86 -17.37 20.50
CA VAL A 349 -11.07 -18.65 19.80
C VAL A 349 -10.77 -18.57 18.30
N ASP A 350 -10.91 -17.38 17.70
CA ASP A 350 -10.63 -17.13 16.29
C ASP A 350 -9.24 -16.48 16.07
N GLY A 351 -8.39 -16.54 17.10
CA GLY A 351 -7.02 -16.03 17.05
C GLY A 351 -6.86 -14.52 17.30
N GLY A 352 -7.92 -13.88 17.79
CA GLY A 352 -7.93 -12.49 18.25
C GLY A 352 -7.53 -12.34 19.72
N LYS A 353 -7.89 -11.19 20.32
CA LYS A 353 -7.52 -10.75 21.68
C LYS A 353 -6.05 -10.99 22.02
N ARG A 354 -5.18 -10.72 21.05
CA ARG A 354 -3.75 -11.02 21.20
C ARG A 354 -3.18 -10.20 22.35
N PRO A 355 -2.40 -10.80 23.27
CA PRO A 355 -2.02 -10.14 24.51
C PRO A 355 -0.99 -9.02 24.33
N HIS A 356 -0.46 -8.81 23.12
CA HIS A 356 0.57 -7.81 22.84
C HIS A 356 -0.01 -6.55 22.23
N VAL A 357 0.54 -5.40 22.65
CA VAL A 357 0.22 -4.09 22.09
C VAL A 357 1.06 -3.82 20.85
N HIS A 358 0.46 -3.22 19.84
CA HIS A 358 1.14 -2.84 18.62
C HIS A 358 0.54 -1.57 18.01
N VAL A 359 1.38 -0.75 17.39
CA VAL A 359 0.96 0.41 16.63
C VAL A 359 1.08 0.08 15.15
N HIS A 360 0.01 0.32 14.42
CA HIS A 360 0.05 0.34 12.96
C HIS A 360 0.21 1.78 12.49
N ALA A 361 1.19 2.05 11.65
CA ALA A 361 1.39 3.35 11.02
C ALA A 361 1.38 3.20 9.49
N ILE A 362 0.68 4.08 8.81
CA ILE A 362 0.67 4.21 7.35
C ILE A 362 1.43 5.49 7.03
N VAL A 363 2.51 5.39 6.27
CA VAL A 363 3.42 6.51 5.99
C VAL A 363 3.48 6.74 4.48
N ALA A 364 3.30 7.99 4.05
CA ALA A 364 3.53 8.40 2.68
C ALA A 364 5.02 8.28 2.34
N MET A 365 5.34 7.52 1.29
CA MET A 365 6.73 7.25 0.89
C MET A 365 7.45 8.46 0.35
N ARG A 366 6.72 9.50 -0.06
CA ARG A 366 7.23 10.77 -0.54
C ARG A 366 6.79 11.90 0.40
N SER A 367 7.69 12.80 0.75
CA SER A 367 7.37 14.03 1.51
C SER A 367 6.78 15.10 0.59
N ASP A 368 6.22 16.16 1.17
CA ASP A 368 5.78 17.36 0.42
C ASP A 368 6.97 18.04 -0.31
N ALA A 369 8.21 17.88 0.19
CA ALA A 369 9.44 18.36 -0.46
C ALA A 369 9.97 17.41 -1.54
N GLY A 370 9.43 16.19 -1.63
CA GLY A 370 9.81 15.19 -2.61
C GLY A 370 10.84 14.15 -2.14
N ASP A 371 11.26 14.21 -0.88
CA ASP A 371 12.16 13.23 -0.28
C ASP A 371 11.48 11.87 -0.18
N ARG A 372 12.27 10.79 -0.32
CA ARG A 372 11.77 9.42 -0.21
C ARG A 372 12.23 8.75 1.07
N VAL A 373 11.34 7.96 1.67
CA VAL A 373 11.69 7.11 2.82
C VAL A 373 12.67 6.02 2.40
N GLU A 374 13.81 5.92 3.09
CA GLU A 374 14.77 4.83 2.94
C GLU A 374 14.30 3.57 3.70
N THR A 375 14.26 2.42 3.03
CA THR A 375 13.79 1.15 3.62
C THR A 375 14.84 0.05 3.62
N THR A 376 16.12 0.41 3.73
CA THR A 376 17.23 -0.56 3.76
C THR A 376 17.29 -1.32 5.08
N ILE A 377 18.00 -2.45 5.11
CA ILE A 377 18.23 -3.22 6.35
C ILE A 377 18.92 -2.35 7.43
N ALA A 378 19.83 -1.48 7.01
CA ALA A 378 20.52 -0.54 7.90
C ALA A 378 19.55 0.50 8.49
N ALA A 379 18.66 1.07 7.66
CA ALA A 379 17.61 1.98 8.12
C ALA A 379 16.72 1.33 9.19
N PHE A 380 16.21 0.12 8.96
CA PHE A 380 15.41 -0.60 9.98
C PHE A 380 16.18 -0.91 11.27
N ARG A 381 17.50 -1.06 11.21
CA ARG A 381 18.33 -1.18 12.41
C ARG A 381 18.32 0.12 13.20
N GLN A 382 18.48 1.26 12.53
CA GLN A 382 18.40 2.58 13.16
C GLN A 382 17.00 2.87 13.71
N TRP A 383 15.94 2.50 12.99
CA TRP A 383 14.57 2.69 13.47
C TRP A 383 14.30 1.91 14.76
N ARG A 384 14.83 0.68 14.89
CA ARG A 384 14.72 -0.08 16.16
C ARG A 384 15.52 0.57 17.29
N LEU A 385 16.64 1.22 16.99
CA LEU A 385 17.39 1.99 17.99
C LEU A 385 16.60 3.22 18.45
N GLY A 386 16.07 4.00 17.51
CA GLY A 386 15.24 5.17 17.80
C GLY A 386 13.98 4.80 18.59
N MET A 387 13.26 3.75 18.17
CA MET A 387 12.10 3.26 18.92
C MET A 387 12.46 2.83 20.35
N ALA A 388 13.59 2.13 20.54
CA ALA A 388 14.04 1.74 21.87
C ALA A 388 14.41 2.96 22.74
N GLU A 389 15.01 3.99 22.14
CA GLU A 389 15.30 5.25 22.81
C GLU A 389 14.03 5.97 23.25
N LYS A 390 13.05 6.15 22.35
CA LYS A 390 11.76 6.77 22.68
C LYS A 390 11.00 5.97 23.73
N ALA A 391 10.97 4.64 23.60
CA ALA A 391 10.34 3.77 24.60
C ALA A 391 10.93 4.00 26.00
N ARG A 392 12.27 4.07 26.13
CA ARG A 392 12.92 4.34 27.43
C ARG A 392 12.62 5.74 27.97
N ALA A 393 12.54 6.75 27.10
CA ALA A 393 12.15 8.10 27.51
C ALA A 393 10.73 8.14 28.11
N HIS A 394 9.86 7.23 27.67
CA HIS A 394 8.51 7.02 28.22
C HIS A 394 8.43 5.90 29.28
N GLY A 395 9.56 5.55 29.92
CA GLY A 395 9.59 4.59 31.03
C GLY A 395 9.45 3.11 30.63
N ILE A 396 9.48 2.79 29.34
CA ILE A 396 9.42 1.42 28.84
C ILE A 396 10.83 0.89 28.65
N ASN A 397 11.22 -0.06 29.51
CA ASN A 397 12.49 -0.79 29.40
C ASN A 397 12.52 -1.61 28.11
N MET A 398 13.08 -1.03 27.04
CA MET A 398 13.15 -1.61 25.71
C MET A 398 14.55 -1.45 25.14
N GLU A 399 15.04 -2.45 24.41
CA GLU A 399 16.35 -2.43 23.75
C GLU A 399 16.26 -2.96 22.32
N MET A 400 17.05 -2.41 21.40
CA MET A 400 17.25 -3.10 20.13
C MET A 400 18.01 -4.39 20.41
N THR A 401 17.62 -5.50 19.78
CA THR A 401 18.29 -6.80 19.91
C THR A 401 18.74 -7.30 18.54
N ASP A 402 19.94 -7.89 18.50
CA ASP A 402 20.44 -8.63 17.34
C ASP A 402 20.36 -10.13 17.63
N ARG A 403 20.03 -10.96 16.63
CA ARG A 403 20.00 -12.42 16.82
C ARG A 403 21.33 -12.97 17.33
N ARG A 404 22.44 -12.30 16.98
CA ARG A 404 23.80 -12.67 17.40
C ARG A 404 24.07 -12.37 18.87
N ASP A 405 23.28 -11.51 19.51
CA ASP A 405 23.41 -11.21 20.95
C ASP A 405 23.15 -12.47 21.81
N ARG A 406 22.38 -13.44 21.28
CA ARG A 406 21.92 -14.66 21.98
C ARG A 406 22.03 -15.94 21.13
N ALA A 407 22.73 -15.88 20.00
CA ALA A 407 22.77 -16.96 19.00
C ALA A 407 21.39 -17.48 18.56
N SER A 408 20.39 -16.61 18.44
CA SER A 408 19.04 -17.02 18.03
C SER A 408 18.97 -17.41 16.55
N ALA A 409 18.10 -18.39 16.25
CA ALA A 409 17.83 -18.80 14.88
C ALA A 409 17.34 -17.63 13.99
N PRO A 410 17.73 -17.61 12.70
CA PRO A 410 17.22 -16.67 11.71
C PRO A 410 15.68 -16.70 11.61
N ALA A 411 15.08 -15.58 11.23
CA ALA A 411 13.65 -15.54 10.91
C ALA A 411 13.34 -16.32 9.61
N TYR A 412 12.11 -16.80 9.49
CA TYR A 412 11.56 -17.36 8.25
C TYR A 412 10.75 -16.30 7.49
N SER A 413 10.66 -16.42 6.17
CA SER A 413 9.86 -15.53 5.32
C SER A 413 8.44 -16.05 5.08
N LYS A 414 7.56 -15.20 4.54
CA LYS A 414 6.18 -15.58 4.19
C LYS A 414 6.13 -16.74 3.18
N ASN A 415 7.10 -16.84 2.26
CA ASN A 415 7.12 -17.89 1.24
C ASN A 415 7.70 -19.22 1.76
N GLN A 416 8.30 -19.18 2.95
CA GLN A 416 8.86 -20.36 3.60
C GLN A 416 7.83 -21.11 4.44
N VAL A 417 6.68 -20.50 4.75
CA VAL A 417 5.69 -21.12 5.60
C VAL A 417 4.29 -20.91 5.04
N ARG A 418 3.39 -21.86 5.29
CA ARG A 418 1.98 -21.74 4.97
C ARG A 418 1.12 -22.00 6.21
N PRO A 419 -0.01 -21.30 6.38
CA PRO A 419 -0.92 -21.57 7.48
C PRO A 419 -1.63 -22.90 7.25
N VAL A 420 -1.74 -23.72 8.31
CA VAL A 420 -2.46 -25.01 8.30
C VAL A 420 -3.71 -24.98 9.16
N ASN A 421 -3.75 -24.07 10.14
CA ASN A 421 -4.90 -23.85 11.01
C ASN A 421 -4.99 -22.37 11.35
N THR A 422 -6.19 -21.81 11.28
CA THR A 422 -6.50 -20.42 11.60
C THR A 422 -7.35 -20.27 12.87
N ILE A 423 -7.83 -21.38 13.45
CA ILE A 423 -8.53 -21.40 14.74
C ILE A 423 -7.50 -21.16 15.85
N GLY A 424 -7.75 -20.16 16.69
CA GLY A 424 -6.83 -19.70 17.73
C GLY A 424 -5.48 -19.22 17.17
N ARG A 425 -4.38 -19.64 17.78
CA ARG A 425 -3.04 -19.24 17.30
C ARG A 425 -2.74 -19.93 15.98
N THR A 426 -2.67 -19.13 14.90
CA THR A 426 -2.39 -19.62 13.56
C THR A 426 -1.17 -20.55 13.54
N GLN A 427 -1.43 -21.80 13.17
CA GLN A 427 -0.39 -22.80 13.01
C GLN A 427 0.15 -22.73 11.59
N HIS A 428 1.45 -22.95 11.47
CA HIS A 428 2.17 -22.86 10.22
C HIS A 428 2.99 -24.13 10.05
N GLU A 429 3.18 -24.55 8.81
CA GLU A 429 4.17 -25.55 8.40
C GLU A 429 5.09 -24.95 7.34
N GLY A 430 6.26 -25.53 7.17
CA GLY A 430 7.23 -25.18 6.15
C GLY A 430 6.79 -25.62 4.75
N THR A 431 7.03 -24.77 3.76
CA THR A 431 6.77 -25.12 2.35
C THR A 431 7.76 -26.14 1.78
N THR A 432 8.89 -26.34 2.47
CA THR A 432 9.92 -27.35 2.17
C THR A 432 10.50 -27.89 3.47
N VAL A 433 11.20 -29.03 3.43
CA VAL A 433 11.89 -29.61 4.60
C VAL A 433 12.88 -28.62 5.24
N VAL A 434 13.58 -27.82 4.42
CA VAL A 434 14.50 -26.78 4.91
C VAL A 434 13.75 -25.64 5.60
N ALA A 435 12.60 -25.25 5.04
CA ALA A 435 11.77 -24.21 5.60
C ALA A 435 11.08 -24.64 6.91
N GLU A 436 10.65 -25.91 6.99
CA GLU A 436 10.11 -26.54 8.19
C GLU A 436 11.15 -26.54 9.31
N ARG A 437 12.38 -26.99 9.02
CA ARG A 437 13.49 -26.95 9.98
C ARG A 437 13.76 -25.53 10.47
N ARG A 438 13.69 -24.52 9.60
CA ARG A 438 13.88 -23.12 9.97
C ARG A 438 12.74 -22.59 10.84
N LEU A 439 11.50 -22.97 10.52
CA LEU A 439 10.32 -22.63 11.33
C LEU A 439 10.46 -23.19 12.74
N HIS A 440 10.74 -24.48 12.88
CA HIS A 440 10.98 -25.13 14.18
C HIS A 440 12.16 -24.51 14.92
N ALA A 441 13.32 -24.36 14.27
CA ALA A 441 14.47 -23.72 14.89
C ALA A 441 14.16 -22.31 15.42
N LYS A 442 13.28 -21.57 14.75
CA LYS A 442 12.85 -20.25 15.22
C LYS A 442 11.82 -20.31 16.35
N ARG A 443 10.85 -21.22 16.29
CA ARG A 443 9.78 -21.34 17.30
C ARG A 443 10.28 -21.95 18.60
N ASP A 444 11.18 -22.92 18.50
CA ASP A 444 11.81 -23.62 19.62
C ASP A 444 13.05 -22.86 20.14
N ASP A 445 13.34 -21.70 19.54
CA ASP A 445 14.47 -20.83 19.87
C ASP A 445 15.81 -21.59 19.95
N ILE A 446 16.06 -22.46 18.96
CA ILE A 446 17.28 -23.25 18.86
C ILE A 446 18.48 -22.34 18.63
N SER A 447 19.60 -22.66 19.28
CA SER A 447 20.87 -21.94 19.10
C SER A 447 21.43 -22.16 17.69
N SER A 448 21.88 -21.08 17.04
CA SER A 448 22.27 -21.12 15.63
C SER A 448 23.66 -20.47 15.41
N PRO A 449 24.66 -21.23 14.90
CA PRO A 449 25.94 -20.66 14.49
C PRO A 449 25.79 -19.65 13.36
N SER A 450 26.62 -18.61 13.43
CA SER A 450 26.89 -17.78 12.28
C SER A 450 28.10 -18.33 11.52
N THR A 451 27.98 -18.43 10.20
CA THR A 451 29.02 -18.98 9.31
C THR A 451 30.04 -17.94 8.85
N THR A 452 29.77 -16.65 9.04
CA THR A 452 30.65 -15.57 8.57
C THR A 452 31.55 -15.07 9.69
N SER A 453 32.83 -14.85 9.39
CA SER A 453 33.85 -14.35 10.33
C SER A 453 33.42 -13.07 11.03
N ARG A 454 32.84 -12.11 10.29
CA ARG A 454 32.28 -10.87 10.85
C ARG A 454 31.21 -11.13 11.91
N SER A 455 30.33 -12.11 11.68
CA SER A 455 29.25 -12.42 12.62
C SER A 455 29.76 -13.22 13.81
N GLN A 456 30.74 -14.10 13.61
CA GLN A 456 31.44 -14.79 14.68
C GLN A 456 32.13 -13.78 15.61
N GLY A 457 32.92 -12.84 15.08
CA GLY A 457 33.55 -11.80 15.90
C GLY A 457 32.56 -10.92 16.68
N TYR A 458 31.37 -10.67 16.13
CA TYR A 458 30.29 -10.01 16.87
C TYR A 458 29.77 -10.90 18.02
N MET A 459 29.52 -12.18 17.77
CA MET A 459 29.06 -13.13 18.79
C MET A 459 30.10 -13.30 19.90
N ASP A 460 31.38 -13.25 19.57
CA ASP A 460 32.50 -13.30 20.51
C ASP A 460 32.51 -12.08 21.43
N THR A 461 32.27 -10.90 20.86
CA THR A 461 32.11 -9.65 21.61
C THR A 461 30.90 -9.73 22.54
N ALA A 462 29.77 -10.24 22.05
CA ALA A 462 28.56 -10.44 22.85
C ALA A 462 28.79 -11.41 24.00
N GLN A 463 29.47 -12.53 23.76
CA GLN A 463 29.83 -13.48 24.79
C GLN A 463 30.71 -12.83 25.88
N GLY A 464 31.72 -12.05 25.46
CA GLY A 464 32.58 -11.29 26.38
C GLY A 464 31.76 -10.39 27.29
N GLU A 465 30.82 -9.61 26.73
CA GLU A 465 29.96 -8.72 27.52
C GLU A 465 29.01 -9.48 28.47
N TRP A 466 28.45 -10.63 28.07
CA TRP A 466 27.67 -11.47 28.98
C TRP A 466 28.51 -12.02 30.13
N ARG A 467 29.75 -12.45 29.87
CA ARG A 467 30.69 -12.91 30.91
C ARG A 467 31.07 -11.79 31.88
N GLU A 468 31.26 -10.57 31.38
CA GLU A 468 31.47 -9.41 32.24
C GLU A 468 30.26 -9.11 33.13
N ARG A 469 29.03 -9.27 32.63
CA ARG A 469 27.82 -9.12 33.46
C ARG A 469 27.72 -10.19 34.53
N LEU A 470 28.09 -11.44 34.23
CA LEU A 470 28.11 -12.51 35.24
C LEU A 470 29.08 -12.23 36.39
N ARG A 471 30.17 -11.48 36.13
CA ARG A 471 31.12 -11.06 37.17
C ARG A 471 30.61 -9.90 38.03
N SER A 472 29.66 -9.10 37.54
CA SER A 472 29.07 -7.99 38.30
C SER A 472 28.15 -8.52 39.40
N GLN A 473 28.20 -7.90 40.58
CA GLN A 473 27.27 -8.19 41.68
C GLN A 473 25.87 -7.57 41.47
N GLU A 474 25.71 -6.70 40.47
CA GLU A 474 24.47 -5.96 40.20
C GLU A 474 23.31 -6.84 39.72
N PHE A 475 23.58 -8.05 39.24
CA PHE A 475 22.58 -8.93 38.59
C PHE A 475 22.40 -10.26 39.32
N GLU A 476 22.53 -10.28 40.65
CA GLU A 476 22.50 -11.52 41.44
C GLU A 476 21.21 -12.35 41.18
N SER A 477 20.06 -11.68 41.10
CA SER A 477 18.77 -12.32 40.81
C SER A 477 18.58 -12.72 39.34
N GLN A 478 19.47 -12.32 38.44
CA GLN A 478 19.43 -12.65 37.00
C GLN A 478 20.65 -13.44 36.52
N ARG A 479 21.48 -13.97 37.44
CA ARG A 479 22.66 -14.78 37.09
C ARG A 479 22.35 -15.99 36.25
N ASP A 480 21.24 -16.67 36.52
CA ASP A 480 20.83 -17.86 35.75
C ASP A 480 20.47 -17.50 34.31
N PHE A 481 19.77 -16.39 34.11
CA PHE A 481 19.50 -15.87 32.77
C PHE A 481 20.80 -15.55 32.03
N ILE A 482 21.72 -14.82 32.67
CA ILE A 482 23.03 -14.48 32.08
C ILE A 482 23.84 -15.75 31.76
N ARG A 483 23.91 -16.71 32.69
CA ARG A 483 24.60 -17.99 32.51
C ARG A 483 24.03 -18.77 31.33
N SER A 484 22.71 -18.82 31.19
CA SER A 484 22.07 -19.48 30.04
C SER A 484 22.44 -18.83 28.70
N GLN A 485 22.63 -17.51 28.64
CA GLN A 485 23.07 -16.84 27.40
C GLN A 485 24.52 -17.17 27.06
N ILE A 486 25.39 -17.31 28.07
CA ILE A 486 26.80 -17.70 27.87
C ILE A 486 26.89 -19.13 27.34
N ILE A 487 26.19 -20.09 27.99
CA ILE A 487 26.16 -21.50 27.58
C ILE A 487 25.71 -21.60 26.13
N ARG A 488 24.64 -20.89 25.77
CA ARG A 488 24.09 -20.89 24.43
C ARG A 488 25.07 -20.39 23.35
N LEU A 489 25.91 -19.41 23.69
CA LEU A 489 26.96 -18.90 22.80
C LEU A 489 28.17 -19.84 22.74
N ASP A 490 28.47 -20.58 23.82
CA ASP A 490 29.55 -21.57 23.87
C ASP A 490 29.23 -22.85 23.07
N GLU A 491 28.02 -23.40 23.18
CA GLU A 491 27.57 -24.59 22.42
C GLU A 491 27.65 -24.42 20.89
N VAL A 492 27.44 -23.18 20.45
CA VAL A 492 27.53 -22.81 19.04
C VAL A 492 28.97 -22.80 18.55
N ARG A 493 29.93 -22.43 19.40
CA ARG A 493 31.36 -22.45 19.06
C ARG A 493 31.90 -23.86 18.99
N THR A 494 31.54 -24.72 19.95
CA THR A 494 32.00 -26.12 19.95
C THR A 494 31.49 -26.85 18.71
N SER A 495 30.22 -26.66 18.36
CA SER A 495 29.63 -27.23 17.13
C SER A 495 30.18 -26.63 15.82
N ALA A 496 30.58 -25.35 15.81
CA ALA A 496 31.24 -24.74 14.65
C ALA A 496 32.67 -25.25 14.47
N GLY A 497 33.45 -25.36 15.55
CA GLY A 497 34.83 -25.87 15.52
C GLY A 497 34.91 -27.34 15.09
N SER A 498 33.97 -28.18 15.52
CA SER A 498 33.86 -29.57 15.05
C SER A 498 33.41 -29.70 13.59
N ARG A 499 32.75 -28.68 13.02
CA ARG A 499 32.37 -28.65 11.59
C ARG A 499 33.48 -28.07 10.71
N GLU A 500 34.30 -27.16 11.23
CA GLU A 500 35.49 -26.64 10.52
C GLU A 500 36.57 -27.71 10.35
N THR A 501 36.80 -28.58 11.34
CA THR A 501 37.73 -29.71 11.19
C THR A 501 37.24 -30.77 10.18
N ALA A 502 35.93 -30.98 10.07
CA ALA A 502 35.35 -31.88 9.07
C ALA A 502 35.25 -31.25 7.66
N HIS A 503 35.14 -29.92 7.55
CA HIS A 503 35.10 -29.22 6.25
C HIS A 503 36.49 -28.92 5.66
N GLN A 504 37.56 -28.96 6.46
CA GLN A 504 38.92 -28.77 5.96
C GLN A 504 39.40 -29.90 5.03
N GLU A 505 38.83 -31.10 5.11
CA GLU A 505 39.22 -32.22 4.24
C GLU A 505 38.42 -32.35 2.92
N SER A 506 37.32 -31.59 2.72
CA SER A 506 36.58 -31.63 1.43
C SER A 506 35.99 -30.32 0.91
N GLY A 507 36.06 -29.21 1.65
CA GLY A 507 35.25 -28.01 1.38
C GLY A 507 35.94 -26.77 0.81
N ASN A 508 37.28 -26.71 0.78
CA ASN A 508 37.97 -25.45 0.50
C ASN A 508 37.83 -24.94 -0.95
N SER A 509 37.68 -25.81 -1.95
CA SER A 509 37.63 -25.36 -3.36
C SER A 509 36.28 -24.70 -3.75
N SER A 510 35.16 -25.26 -3.29
CA SER A 510 33.81 -24.81 -3.71
C SER A 510 33.31 -23.56 -2.97
N SER A 511 33.83 -23.29 -1.76
CA SER A 511 33.48 -22.10 -0.96
C SER A 511 34.12 -20.81 -1.50
N HIS A 512 35.40 -20.90 -1.90
CA HIS A 512 36.09 -19.78 -2.54
C HIS A 512 35.49 -19.44 -3.90
N PHE A 513 35.16 -20.46 -4.71
CA PHE A 513 34.48 -20.29 -5.99
C PHE A 513 33.13 -19.56 -5.87
N ARG A 514 32.25 -20.01 -4.95
CA ARG A 514 30.96 -19.33 -4.69
C ARG A 514 31.13 -17.88 -4.25
N THR A 515 32.19 -17.57 -3.50
CA THR A 515 32.49 -16.19 -3.07
C THR A 515 32.90 -15.32 -4.25
N HIS A 516 33.69 -15.85 -5.20
CA HIS A 516 34.07 -15.14 -6.42
C HIS A 516 32.88 -14.95 -7.39
N LEU A 517 31.99 -15.94 -7.51
CA LEU A 517 30.75 -15.82 -8.28
C LEU A 517 29.77 -14.80 -7.70
N VAL A 518 29.64 -14.72 -6.37
CA VAL A 518 28.79 -13.70 -5.74
C VAL A 518 29.37 -12.29 -5.97
N LYS A 519 30.70 -12.13 -5.89
CA LYS A 519 31.36 -10.85 -6.23
C LYS A 519 31.19 -10.48 -7.70
N LEU A 520 31.24 -11.45 -8.62
CA LEU A 520 30.97 -11.24 -10.04
C LEU A 520 29.51 -10.81 -10.26
N ALA A 521 28.55 -11.51 -9.62
CA ALA A 521 27.14 -11.16 -9.70
C ALA A 521 26.85 -9.77 -9.11
N GLU A 522 27.52 -9.39 -8.02
CA GLU A 522 27.44 -8.06 -7.41
C GLU A 522 28.04 -6.99 -8.35
N LEU A 523 29.21 -7.22 -8.96
CA LEU A 523 29.81 -6.31 -9.93
C LEU A 523 28.96 -6.13 -11.21
N VAL A 524 28.30 -7.18 -11.68
CA VAL A 524 27.38 -7.10 -12.83
C VAL A 524 26.04 -6.45 -12.44
N SER A 525 25.59 -6.61 -11.19
CA SER A 525 24.32 -6.05 -10.70
C SER A 525 24.43 -4.61 -10.18
N GLU A 526 25.58 -4.18 -9.68
CA GLU A 526 25.87 -2.79 -9.26
C GLU A 526 25.95 -1.82 -10.46
N GLY A 527 25.93 -2.32 -11.70
CA GLY A 527 25.98 -1.53 -12.95
C GLY A 527 24.69 -0.76 -13.31
N ASP A 528 23.67 -0.77 -12.44
CA ASP A 528 22.40 -0.09 -12.66
C ASP A 528 22.45 1.43 -12.36
N ASP A 529 23.56 1.94 -11.79
CA ASP A 529 23.78 3.38 -11.51
C ASP A 529 24.64 4.08 -12.59
N MET A 530 24.55 3.63 -13.85
CA MET A 530 25.55 3.93 -14.89
C MET A 530 25.08 4.81 -16.06
N ARG A 531 24.09 5.69 -15.86
CA ARG A 531 23.77 6.74 -16.86
C ARG A 531 24.81 7.87 -16.94
N HIS A 532 25.87 7.82 -16.12
CA HIS A 532 26.82 8.93 -15.94
C HIS A 532 28.30 8.52 -15.89
N MET A 533 28.67 7.26 -16.18
CA MET A 533 30.08 6.86 -16.14
C MET A 533 30.84 7.35 -17.37
N THR A 534 31.99 7.97 -17.11
CA THR A 534 32.94 8.41 -18.14
C THR A 534 33.71 7.20 -18.72
N ARG A 535 34.26 7.32 -19.94
CA ARG A 535 35.07 6.25 -20.56
C ARG A 535 36.17 5.69 -19.64
N PRO A 536 36.97 6.50 -18.90
CA PRO A 536 37.99 5.97 -17.99
C PRO A 536 37.40 5.17 -16.81
N GLU A 537 36.22 5.57 -16.31
CA GLU A 537 35.53 4.83 -15.26
C GLU A 537 34.97 3.50 -15.77
N PHE A 538 34.53 3.46 -17.03
CA PHE A 538 34.08 2.24 -17.70
C PHE A 538 35.25 1.26 -17.94
N GLU A 539 36.41 1.73 -18.39
CA GLU A 539 37.61 0.88 -18.54
C GLU A 539 38.07 0.29 -17.20
N ALA A 540 37.99 1.07 -16.12
CA ALA A 540 38.27 0.58 -14.76
C ALA A 540 37.25 -0.45 -14.27
N TYR A 541 36.00 -0.38 -14.75
CA TYR A 541 34.97 -1.38 -14.50
C TYR A 541 35.22 -2.67 -15.29
N GLU A 542 35.48 -2.58 -16.59
CA GLU A 542 35.82 -3.72 -17.47
C GLU A 542 36.98 -4.53 -16.88
N LYS A 543 38.05 -3.84 -16.44
CA LYS A 543 39.21 -4.48 -15.82
C LYS A 543 38.86 -5.22 -14.51
N ARG A 544 37.92 -4.70 -13.72
CA ARG A 544 37.47 -5.36 -12.47
C ARG A 544 36.64 -6.61 -12.77
N VAL A 545 35.80 -6.59 -13.79
CA VAL A 545 35.00 -7.75 -14.23
C VAL A 545 35.92 -8.87 -14.74
N GLU A 546 36.88 -8.55 -15.62
CA GLU A 546 37.84 -9.55 -16.12
C GLU A 546 38.72 -10.12 -15.00
N THR A 547 39.15 -9.28 -14.05
CA THR A 547 39.93 -9.76 -12.90
C THR A 547 39.11 -10.73 -12.03
N ALA A 548 37.81 -10.47 -11.86
CA ALA A 548 36.92 -11.34 -11.10
C ALA A 548 36.66 -12.67 -11.83
N LEU A 549 36.46 -12.64 -13.15
CA LEU A 549 36.34 -13.85 -13.98
C LEU A 549 37.61 -14.71 -13.91
N PHE A 550 38.79 -14.10 -14.10
CA PHE A 550 40.07 -14.81 -14.03
C PHE A 550 40.32 -15.48 -12.67
N GLN A 551 39.97 -14.79 -11.57
CA GLN A 551 40.09 -15.36 -10.22
C GLN A 551 39.11 -16.53 -9.99
N ALA A 552 37.89 -16.43 -10.51
CA ALA A 552 36.91 -17.51 -10.41
C ALA A 552 37.37 -18.75 -11.19
N GLU A 553 37.87 -18.58 -12.41
CA GLU A 553 38.39 -19.66 -13.27
C GLU A 553 39.53 -20.44 -12.61
N LYS A 554 40.49 -19.72 -11.99
CA LYS A 554 41.65 -20.33 -11.34
C LYS A 554 41.28 -21.21 -10.13
N THR A 555 40.14 -20.94 -9.49
CA THR A 555 39.68 -21.66 -8.29
C THR A 555 38.69 -22.80 -8.58
N MET A 556 38.48 -23.11 -9.87
CA MET A 556 37.42 -24.00 -10.33
C MET A 556 37.80 -25.49 -10.40
N PRO A 557 36.91 -26.41 -9.98
CA PRO A 557 37.07 -27.83 -10.25
C PRO A 557 36.91 -28.15 -11.76
N PRO A 558 37.59 -29.18 -12.31
CA PRO A 558 37.56 -29.49 -13.75
C PRO A 558 36.15 -29.78 -14.30
N GLU A 559 35.26 -30.31 -13.46
CA GLU A 559 33.91 -30.71 -13.84
C GLU A 559 32.92 -29.54 -14.06
N GLU A 560 33.19 -28.35 -13.51
CA GLU A 560 32.30 -27.16 -13.61
C GLU A 560 32.77 -26.14 -14.66
N ARG A 561 33.86 -26.42 -15.38
CA ARG A 561 34.46 -25.48 -16.35
C ARG A 561 33.53 -25.09 -17.50
N LYS A 562 32.69 -26.02 -17.95
CA LYS A 562 31.76 -25.79 -19.06
C LYS A 562 30.65 -24.79 -18.68
N ASP A 563 30.09 -24.92 -17.48
CA ASP A 563 29.03 -24.05 -16.99
C ASP A 563 29.57 -22.65 -16.66
N PHE A 564 30.83 -22.56 -16.21
CA PHE A 564 31.49 -21.29 -15.98
C PHE A 564 31.84 -20.54 -17.26
N GLU A 565 32.23 -21.25 -18.32
CA GLU A 565 32.57 -20.63 -19.59
C GLU A 565 31.35 -19.92 -20.19
N GLU A 566 30.15 -20.48 -20.02
CA GLU A 566 28.87 -19.85 -20.37
C GLU A 566 28.60 -18.57 -19.53
N ILE A 567 28.88 -18.61 -18.22
CA ILE A 567 28.73 -17.45 -17.32
C ILE A 567 29.75 -16.36 -17.65
N ALA A 568 31.00 -16.72 -17.93
CA ALA A 568 32.06 -15.80 -18.30
C ALA A 568 31.76 -15.14 -19.65
N GLN A 569 31.20 -15.89 -20.60
CA GLN A 569 30.73 -15.37 -21.88
C GLN A 569 29.59 -14.38 -21.68
N ALA A 570 28.57 -14.72 -20.90
CA ALA A 570 27.45 -13.81 -20.61
C ALA A 570 27.91 -12.52 -19.91
N ALA A 571 28.88 -12.60 -19.00
CA ALA A 571 29.47 -11.44 -18.34
C ALA A 571 30.23 -10.54 -19.33
N ARG A 572 30.98 -11.12 -20.26
CA ARG A 572 31.71 -10.40 -21.32
C ARG A 572 30.77 -9.76 -22.35
N GLU A 573 29.71 -10.46 -22.73
CA GLU A 573 28.65 -9.93 -23.59
C GLU A 573 27.96 -8.74 -22.93
N HIS A 574 27.68 -8.82 -21.64
CA HIS A 574 27.13 -7.69 -20.87
C HIS A 574 28.06 -6.47 -20.87
N VAL A 575 29.36 -6.67 -20.66
CA VAL A 575 30.36 -5.58 -20.74
C VAL A 575 30.44 -5.01 -22.16
N ASN A 576 30.36 -5.84 -23.20
CA ASN A 576 30.40 -5.38 -24.59
C ASN A 576 29.18 -4.54 -25.00
N VAL A 577 27.96 -4.98 -24.66
CA VAL A 577 26.74 -4.17 -24.86
C VAL A 577 26.86 -2.82 -24.14
N ARG A 578 27.55 -2.80 -22.99
CA ARG A 578 27.75 -1.57 -22.22
C ARG A 578 28.81 -0.64 -22.81
N ARG A 579 29.85 -1.20 -23.46
CA ARG A 579 30.84 -0.45 -24.23
C ARG A 579 30.17 0.36 -25.36
N GLU A 580 29.24 -0.27 -26.06
CA GLU A 580 28.45 0.36 -27.13
C GLU A 580 27.56 1.49 -26.60
N ILE A 581 26.99 1.35 -25.40
CA ILE A 581 26.17 2.41 -24.77
C ILE A 581 27.00 3.63 -24.37
N VAL A 582 28.20 3.42 -23.80
CA VAL A 582 29.13 4.53 -23.48
C VAL A 582 29.57 5.24 -24.76
N GLU A 583 29.85 4.49 -25.82
CA GLU A 583 30.15 5.04 -27.16
C GLU A 583 29.00 5.86 -27.75
N MET A 584 27.75 5.38 -27.65
CA MET A 584 26.58 6.12 -28.13
C MET A 584 26.34 7.42 -27.36
N LEU A 585 26.61 7.44 -26.05
CA LEU A 585 26.44 8.64 -25.21
C LEU A 585 27.52 9.69 -25.48
N GLU A 586 28.76 9.27 -25.76
CA GLU A 586 29.82 10.17 -26.22
C GLU A 586 29.48 10.79 -27.59
N VAL A 587 28.83 10.03 -28.47
CA VAL A 587 28.35 10.55 -29.76
C VAL A 587 27.17 11.51 -29.58
N ARG A 588 26.22 11.23 -28.68
CA ARG A 588 25.01 12.04 -28.46
C ARG A 588 25.28 13.38 -27.75
N GLY A 589 26.34 13.47 -26.95
CA GLY A 589 26.79 14.73 -26.33
C GLY A 589 27.17 15.84 -27.33
N THR A 590 27.28 15.52 -28.61
CA THR A 590 27.52 16.49 -29.69
C THR A 590 26.26 16.98 -30.41
N SER A 591 25.07 16.46 -30.07
CA SER A 591 23.81 16.78 -30.75
C SER A 591 22.64 16.89 -29.76
N GLU A 592 22.71 17.85 -28.83
CA GLU A 592 21.57 18.26 -28.00
C GLU A 592 21.07 19.65 -28.41
N VAL A 593 20.41 19.74 -29.58
CA VAL A 593 19.41 20.79 -29.86
C VAL A 593 18.32 20.21 -30.76
N SER A 594 17.43 19.37 -30.22
CA SER A 594 16.02 19.22 -30.66
C SER A 594 15.40 17.96 -30.07
N ASP A 595 14.66 18.08 -28.97
CA ASP A 595 13.35 17.41 -28.81
C ASP A 595 12.78 17.70 -27.42
N GLN A 596 12.18 18.88 -27.28
CA GLN A 596 11.17 19.17 -26.27
C GLN A 596 9.86 19.38 -27.02
N ARG A 597 9.08 18.33 -27.26
CA ARG A 597 7.69 18.48 -27.75
C ARG A 597 6.76 17.27 -27.57
N SER A 598 7.16 16.22 -26.86
CA SER A 598 6.36 14.99 -26.70
C SER A 598 5.77 14.77 -25.29
N SER A 599 5.74 15.81 -24.43
CA SER A 599 5.29 15.69 -23.03
C SER A 599 3.85 16.13 -22.75
N GLU A 600 3.09 16.61 -23.75
CA GLU A 600 1.79 17.29 -23.48
C GLU A 600 0.52 16.48 -23.77
N ARG A 601 0.59 15.17 -24.08
CA ARG A 601 -0.60 14.41 -24.54
C ARG A 601 -1.13 13.27 -23.67
N ASN A 602 -0.54 13.02 -22.50
CA ASN A 602 -0.95 11.95 -21.59
C ASN A 602 -1.84 12.41 -20.41
N GLY A 603 -2.22 13.70 -20.36
CA GLY A 603 -3.09 14.25 -19.32
C GLY A 603 -4.59 13.93 -19.47
N ASP A 604 -5.05 13.68 -20.69
CA ASP A 604 -6.50 13.72 -20.99
C ASP A 604 -7.31 12.49 -20.53
N ILE A 605 -6.71 11.29 -20.37
CA ILE A 605 -7.49 10.06 -20.09
C ILE A 605 -7.76 9.83 -18.60
N GLN A 606 -6.90 10.32 -17.69
CA GLN A 606 -7.14 10.26 -16.24
C GLN A 606 -8.16 11.30 -15.78
N GLN A 607 -8.43 12.29 -16.63
CA GLN A 607 -9.49 13.26 -16.40
C GLN A 607 -10.87 12.61 -16.58
N ASP A 608 -11.08 11.78 -17.60
CA ASP A 608 -12.40 11.20 -17.94
C ASP A 608 -13.06 10.33 -16.85
N ASP A 609 -12.35 9.41 -16.18
CA ASP A 609 -12.96 8.56 -15.14
C ASP A 609 -13.23 9.36 -13.84
N LYS A 610 -12.37 10.33 -13.55
CA LYS A 610 -12.56 11.27 -12.44
C LYS A 610 -13.71 12.25 -12.74
N GLN A 611 -13.87 12.64 -14.00
CA GLN A 611 -15.00 13.44 -14.49
C GLN A 611 -16.29 12.63 -14.42
N ARG A 612 -16.33 11.36 -14.86
CA ARG A 612 -17.55 10.53 -14.77
C ARG A 612 -18.07 10.39 -13.34
N TRP A 613 -17.17 10.21 -12.37
CA TRP A 613 -17.53 10.17 -10.96
C TRP A 613 -17.97 11.54 -10.44
N SER A 614 -17.25 12.62 -10.80
CA SER A 614 -17.62 14.00 -10.45
C SER A 614 -18.98 14.39 -11.04
N ASP A 615 -19.23 14.06 -12.30
CA ASP A 615 -20.46 14.29 -13.05
C ASP A 615 -21.62 13.48 -12.48
N ALA A 616 -21.38 12.26 -11.99
CA ALA A 616 -22.40 11.45 -11.33
C ALA A 616 -22.76 12.00 -9.94
N VAL A 617 -21.77 12.52 -9.19
CA VAL A 617 -21.96 13.20 -7.91
C VAL A 617 -22.67 14.55 -8.09
N GLU A 618 -22.36 15.28 -9.16
CA GLU A 618 -23.05 16.53 -9.52
C GLU A 618 -24.50 16.30 -9.99
N ARG A 619 -24.75 15.26 -10.79
CA ARG A 619 -26.09 14.95 -11.32
C ARG A 619 -27.04 14.34 -10.30
N HIS A 620 -26.56 13.44 -9.44
CA HIS A 620 -27.42 12.61 -8.58
C HIS A 620 -27.16 12.81 -7.08
N GLY A 621 -26.13 13.56 -6.70
CA GLY A 621 -25.74 13.82 -5.32
C GLY A 621 -24.84 12.72 -4.73
N PHE A 622 -23.92 13.11 -3.85
CA PHE A 622 -22.92 12.22 -3.25
C PHE A 622 -23.52 11.00 -2.55
N VAL A 623 -24.62 11.19 -1.82
CA VAL A 623 -25.29 10.09 -1.08
C VAL A 623 -25.86 9.04 -2.05
N ALA A 624 -26.41 9.47 -3.18
CA ALA A 624 -26.92 8.54 -4.20
C ALA A 624 -25.77 7.84 -4.95
N ALA A 625 -24.68 8.56 -5.25
CA ALA A 625 -23.50 8.01 -5.90
C ALA A 625 -22.76 6.98 -5.04
N ASP A 626 -22.57 7.25 -3.74
CA ASP A 626 -21.94 6.29 -2.82
C ASP A 626 -22.82 5.06 -2.59
N ALA A 627 -24.15 5.25 -2.42
CA ALA A 627 -25.09 4.15 -2.28
C ALA A 627 -25.14 3.26 -3.53
N ALA A 628 -25.14 3.86 -4.72
CA ALA A 628 -25.09 3.13 -5.99
C ALA A 628 -23.77 2.36 -6.14
N ASN A 629 -22.64 3.02 -5.91
CA ASN A 629 -21.32 2.41 -6.02
C ASN A 629 -21.14 1.24 -5.05
N LYS A 630 -21.58 1.39 -3.79
CA LYS A 630 -21.54 0.32 -2.80
C LYS A 630 -22.37 -0.89 -3.22
N ALA A 631 -23.59 -0.68 -3.70
CA ALA A 631 -24.47 -1.75 -4.14
C ALA A 631 -23.90 -2.49 -5.36
N LEU A 632 -23.34 -1.77 -6.33
CA LEU A 632 -22.70 -2.35 -7.52
C LEU A 632 -21.42 -3.14 -7.16
N LEU A 633 -20.59 -2.61 -6.26
CA LEU A 633 -19.40 -3.32 -5.75
C LEU A 633 -19.75 -4.59 -4.98
N ASP A 634 -20.85 -4.61 -4.23
CA ASP A 634 -21.26 -5.79 -3.48
C ASP A 634 -21.85 -6.87 -4.42
N ILE A 635 -22.53 -6.48 -5.50
CA ILE A 635 -22.93 -7.38 -6.60
C ILE A 635 -21.68 -7.99 -7.26
N GLU A 636 -20.71 -7.16 -7.61
CA GLU A 636 -19.47 -7.59 -8.28
C GLU A 636 -18.64 -8.54 -7.40
N LYS A 637 -18.44 -8.21 -6.12
CA LYS A 637 -17.76 -9.10 -5.15
C LYS A 637 -18.46 -10.44 -5.00
N THR A 638 -19.79 -10.47 -5.05
CA THR A 638 -20.57 -11.70 -4.88
C THR A 638 -20.50 -12.54 -6.16
N ARG A 639 -20.54 -11.91 -7.34
CA ARG A 639 -20.25 -12.58 -8.64
C ARG A 639 -18.84 -13.19 -8.64
N GLU A 640 -17.83 -12.43 -8.21
CA GLU A 640 -16.46 -12.93 -8.04
C GLU A 640 -16.34 -14.05 -7.00
N ALA A 641 -17.14 -14.02 -5.93
CA ALA A 641 -17.15 -15.07 -4.91
C ALA A 641 -17.80 -16.36 -5.43
N ILE A 642 -18.86 -16.26 -6.23
CA ILE A 642 -19.48 -17.37 -6.94
C ILE A 642 -18.46 -17.99 -7.90
N GLU A 643 -17.78 -17.15 -8.70
CA GLU A 643 -16.77 -17.60 -9.65
C GLU A 643 -15.62 -18.34 -8.96
N ARG A 644 -15.10 -17.79 -7.85
CA ARG A 644 -14.05 -18.45 -7.05
C ARG A 644 -14.49 -19.76 -6.41
N LYS A 645 -15.68 -19.80 -5.80
CA LYS A 645 -16.15 -20.98 -5.06
C LYS A 645 -16.72 -22.08 -5.95
N ALA A 646 -17.14 -21.76 -7.17
CA ALA A 646 -17.60 -22.74 -8.15
C ALA A 646 -16.54 -23.81 -8.47
N SER A 647 -15.26 -23.48 -8.34
CA SER A 647 -14.14 -24.41 -8.57
C SER A 647 -13.65 -25.13 -7.32
N GLU A 648 -13.85 -24.57 -6.12
CA GLU A 648 -13.28 -25.09 -4.87
C GLU A 648 -14.28 -25.91 -4.04
N LYS A 649 -15.56 -25.49 -4.00
CA LYS A 649 -16.64 -26.12 -3.22
C LYS A 649 -18.00 -25.86 -3.89
N PRO A 650 -18.41 -26.70 -4.85
CA PRO A 650 -19.66 -26.51 -5.61
C PRO A 650 -20.91 -26.45 -4.73
N ASP A 651 -20.90 -27.12 -3.58
CA ASP A 651 -22.01 -27.19 -2.64
C ASP A 651 -22.34 -25.83 -1.97
N GLU A 652 -21.39 -24.89 -1.94
CA GLU A 652 -21.58 -23.54 -1.38
C GLU A 652 -22.08 -22.52 -2.43
N VAL A 653 -22.06 -22.86 -3.72
CA VAL A 653 -22.49 -21.99 -4.83
C VAL A 653 -23.98 -21.62 -4.77
N PRO A 654 -24.91 -22.54 -4.45
CA PRO A 654 -26.33 -22.19 -4.34
C PRO A 654 -26.59 -21.11 -3.26
N ALA A 655 -25.84 -21.14 -2.16
CA ALA A 655 -25.95 -20.12 -1.10
C ALA A 655 -25.44 -18.75 -1.58
N LEU A 656 -24.33 -18.72 -2.33
CA LEU A 656 -23.79 -17.48 -2.89
C LEU A 656 -24.65 -16.92 -4.03
N LYS A 657 -25.29 -17.77 -4.84
CA LYS A 657 -26.28 -17.34 -5.84
C LYS A 657 -27.49 -16.67 -5.19
N LYS A 658 -27.94 -17.19 -4.04
CA LYS A 658 -29.00 -16.56 -3.23
C LYS A 658 -28.56 -15.22 -2.63
N GLU A 659 -27.30 -15.12 -2.22
CA GLU A 659 -26.71 -13.84 -1.77
C GLU A 659 -26.64 -12.83 -2.91
N LEU A 660 -26.23 -13.25 -4.12
CA LEU A 660 -26.18 -12.39 -5.29
C LEU A 660 -27.57 -11.84 -5.65
N ASP A 661 -28.58 -12.70 -5.67
CA ASP A 661 -29.98 -12.31 -5.91
C ASP A 661 -30.47 -11.28 -4.88
N THR A 662 -30.03 -11.41 -3.62
CA THR A 662 -30.32 -10.45 -2.55
C THR A 662 -29.65 -9.10 -2.80
N GLN A 663 -28.39 -9.08 -3.25
CA GLN A 663 -27.67 -7.84 -3.56
C GLN A 663 -28.23 -7.14 -4.80
N ILE A 664 -28.59 -7.90 -5.83
CA ILE A 664 -29.24 -7.38 -7.05
C ILE A 664 -30.61 -6.78 -6.70
N THR A 665 -31.41 -7.46 -5.87
CA THR A 665 -32.69 -6.93 -5.40
C THR A 665 -32.52 -5.63 -4.61
N ARG A 666 -31.54 -5.57 -3.71
CA ARG A 666 -31.23 -4.36 -2.93
C ARG A 666 -30.78 -3.19 -3.83
N ALA A 667 -29.97 -3.46 -4.85
CA ALA A 667 -29.59 -2.46 -5.84
C ALA A 667 -30.82 -1.99 -6.63
N ALA A 668 -31.67 -2.91 -7.10
CA ALA A 668 -32.88 -2.58 -7.82
C ALA A 668 -33.89 -1.76 -6.97
N GLU A 669 -33.98 -2.00 -5.67
CA GLU A 669 -34.75 -1.17 -4.72
C GLU A 669 -34.20 0.27 -4.62
N LEU A 670 -32.88 0.44 -4.65
CA LEU A 670 -32.25 1.76 -4.73
C LEU A 670 -32.64 2.47 -6.05
N GLY A 671 -32.62 1.76 -7.17
CA GLY A 671 -33.08 2.29 -8.46
C GLY A 671 -34.58 2.65 -8.46
N ALA A 672 -35.43 1.81 -7.87
CA ALA A 672 -36.88 2.03 -7.77
C ALA A 672 -37.27 3.14 -6.76
N SER A 673 -36.41 3.42 -5.79
CA SER A 673 -36.56 4.53 -4.83
C SER A 673 -36.01 5.87 -5.35
N GLY A 674 -35.45 5.89 -6.56
CA GLY A 674 -35.06 7.11 -7.27
C GLY A 674 -33.56 7.30 -7.47
N ASN A 675 -32.72 6.29 -7.21
CA ASN A 675 -31.29 6.38 -7.53
C ASN A 675 -31.07 6.29 -9.05
N GLY A 676 -30.78 7.43 -9.68
CA GLY A 676 -30.61 7.54 -11.13
C GLY A 676 -29.39 6.77 -11.67
N ILE A 677 -28.33 6.59 -10.87
CA ILE A 677 -27.11 5.88 -11.28
C ILE A 677 -27.38 4.38 -11.43
N ILE A 678 -28.13 3.79 -10.50
CA ILE A 678 -28.56 2.39 -10.62
C ILE A 678 -29.44 2.19 -11.86
N ARG A 679 -30.29 3.15 -12.21
CA ARG A 679 -31.11 3.08 -13.43
C ARG A 679 -30.27 3.16 -14.70
N GLU A 680 -29.27 4.05 -14.74
CA GLU A 680 -28.29 4.13 -15.83
C GLU A 680 -27.51 2.81 -15.98
N VAL A 681 -27.08 2.19 -14.88
CA VAL A 681 -26.36 0.90 -14.91
C VAL A 681 -27.28 -0.27 -15.29
N ALA A 682 -28.55 -0.24 -14.91
CA ALA A 682 -29.55 -1.22 -15.32
C ALA A 682 -29.85 -1.19 -16.83
N GLU A 683 -29.41 -0.17 -17.58
CA GLU A 683 -29.46 -0.21 -19.04
C GLU A 683 -28.43 -1.18 -19.64
N ILE A 684 -27.36 -1.48 -18.87
CA ILE A 684 -26.19 -2.27 -19.27
C ILE A 684 -26.17 -3.64 -18.58
N ASP A 685 -26.67 -3.76 -17.34
CA ASP A 685 -26.73 -5.01 -16.56
C ASP A 685 -28.12 -5.65 -16.61
N ASP A 686 -28.26 -6.77 -17.33
CA ASP A 686 -29.53 -7.46 -17.57
C ASP A 686 -30.18 -8.04 -16.29
N ASP A 687 -29.38 -8.50 -15.31
CA ASP A 687 -29.91 -9.04 -14.06
C ASP A 687 -30.55 -7.91 -13.23
N LEU A 688 -29.85 -6.78 -13.13
CA LEU A 688 -30.32 -5.58 -12.44
C LEU A 688 -31.54 -4.97 -13.12
N LYS A 689 -31.55 -4.94 -14.46
CA LYS A 689 -32.69 -4.51 -15.28
C LYS A 689 -33.94 -5.34 -14.98
N THR A 690 -33.78 -6.66 -14.95
CA THR A 690 -34.88 -7.60 -14.71
C THR A 690 -35.45 -7.44 -13.31
N ALA A 691 -34.59 -7.29 -12.30
CA ALA A 691 -35.00 -7.05 -10.91
C ALA A 691 -35.68 -5.68 -10.71
N LEU A 692 -35.23 -4.64 -11.41
CA LEU A 692 -35.85 -3.32 -11.35
C LEU A 692 -37.25 -3.33 -11.98
N GLN A 693 -37.41 -3.98 -13.14
CA GLN A 693 -38.71 -4.13 -13.80
C GLN A 693 -39.71 -5.01 -13.03
N SER A 694 -39.26 -5.99 -12.24
CA SER A 694 -40.15 -6.78 -11.39
C SER A 694 -40.66 -5.95 -10.20
N LEU A 695 -39.78 -5.20 -9.54
CA LEU A 695 -40.13 -4.32 -8.41
C LEU A 695 -41.08 -3.19 -8.83
N GLU A 696 -40.88 -2.60 -10.00
CA GLU A 696 -41.77 -1.56 -10.52
C GLU A 696 -43.16 -2.09 -10.87
N ARG A 697 -43.26 -3.30 -11.44
CA ARG A 697 -44.55 -3.97 -11.68
C ARG A 697 -45.28 -4.30 -10.38
N ASP A 698 -44.57 -4.77 -9.36
CA ASP A 698 -45.14 -5.05 -8.04
C ASP A 698 -45.62 -3.77 -7.33
N ARG A 699 -44.89 -2.66 -7.50
CA ARG A 699 -45.30 -1.36 -6.96
C ARG A 699 -46.56 -0.85 -7.64
N LEU A 700 -46.64 -0.91 -8.98
CA LEU A 700 -47.83 -0.55 -9.74
C LEU A 700 -49.04 -1.42 -9.36
N ARG A 701 -48.82 -2.72 -9.13
CA ARG A 701 -49.88 -3.62 -8.65
C ARG A 701 -50.38 -3.23 -7.25
N ARG A 702 -49.48 -2.95 -6.30
CA ARG A 702 -49.84 -2.49 -4.94
C ARG A 702 -50.52 -1.12 -4.95
N GLU A 703 -50.11 -0.22 -5.83
CA GLU A 703 -50.76 1.08 -6.02
C GLU A 703 -52.16 0.91 -6.65
N SER A 704 -52.34 -0.01 -7.60
CA SER A 704 -53.65 -0.34 -8.17
C SER A 704 -54.60 -0.98 -7.13
N GLU A 705 -54.11 -1.88 -6.27
CA GLU A 705 -54.85 -2.51 -5.17
C GLU A 705 -55.20 -1.51 -4.05
N LYS A 706 -54.34 -0.51 -3.80
CA LYS A 706 -54.64 0.62 -2.90
C LYS A 706 -55.65 1.59 -3.50
N SER A 707 -55.65 1.78 -4.82
CA SER A 707 -56.63 2.63 -5.50
C SER A 707 -58.01 1.98 -5.56
N SER A 708 -58.10 0.64 -5.70
CA SER A 708 -59.38 -0.08 -5.68
C SER A 708 -59.99 -0.17 -4.27
N THR A 709 -59.17 -0.31 -3.23
CA THR A 709 -59.64 -0.27 -1.83
C THR A 709 -60.06 1.13 -1.39
N ARG A 710 -59.41 2.19 -1.92
CA ARG A 710 -59.81 3.59 -1.67
C ARG A 710 -61.08 3.99 -2.43
N ALA A 711 -61.27 3.48 -3.65
CA ALA A 711 -62.52 3.64 -4.38
C ALA A 711 -63.71 2.93 -3.70
N GLN A 712 -63.47 1.77 -3.06
CA GLN A 712 -64.49 1.08 -2.26
C GLN A 712 -64.77 1.75 -0.90
N SER A 713 -63.82 2.51 -0.33
CA SER A 713 -64.05 3.25 0.93
C SER A 713 -64.73 4.61 0.74
N ASP A 714 -64.53 5.25 -0.42
CA ASP A 714 -65.13 6.55 -0.74
C ASP A 714 -66.58 6.41 -1.26
N GLU A 715 -67.01 5.20 -1.65
CA GLU A 715 -68.42 4.90 -1.98
C GLU A 715 -69.28 4.57 -0.74
N VAL A 716 -68.66 4.28 0.42
CA VAL A 716 -69.37 3.89 1.67
C VAL A 716 -69.48 5.05 2.68
N THR A 717 -68.83 6.19 2.46
CA THR A 717 -68.80 7.31 3.43
C THR A 717 -69.67 8.52 3.06
N ASN A 718 -70.51 8.42 2.03
CA ASN A 718 -71.40 9.51 1.61
C ASN A 718 -72.90 9.17 1.69
N VAL A 719 -73.28 8.41 2.72
CA VAL A 719 -74.69 8.28 3.13
C VAL A 719 -74.76 8.45 4.66
N ASP A 720 -75.63 9.36 5.08
CA ASP A 720 -76.12 9.59 6.45
C ASP A 720 -75.37 10.56 7.37
N ARG A 721 -75.65 11.86 7.14
CA ARG A 721 -75.70 12.89 8.18
C ARG A 721 -77.15 13.31 8.43
N ALA A 722 -77.76 12.78 9.49
CA ALA A 722 -78.91 13.36 10.19
C ALA A 722 -78.92 12.96 11.69
N THR A 723 -78.70 13.96 12.55
CA THR A 723 -78.81 13.99 14.03
C THR A 723 -80.27 13.86 14.54
N PRO A 724 -80.59 13.85 15.88
CA PRO A 724 -79.78 13.78 17.12
C PRO A 724 -80.37 12.89 18.27
N ARG A 725 -79.71 12.82 19.45
CA ARG A 725 -80.22 13.21 20.81
C ARG A 725 -79.86 12.27 22.01
N SER A 726 -79.38 12.91 23.11
CA SER A 726 -79.42 12.56 24.58
C SER A 726 -78.83 11.24 25.09
N GLU A 727 -78.35 11.02 26.32
CA GLU A 727 -77.93 11.75 27.54
C GLU A 727 -77.36 10.66 28.50
N GLN A 728 -76.65 11.04 29.59
CA GLN A 728 -76.31 10.27 30.83
C GLN A 728 -75.16 9.22 30.76
N THR A 729 -74.17 9.09 31.68
CA THR A 729 -73.84 9.72 32.98
C THR A 729 -72.34 9.49 33.35
N GLN A 730 -71.75 10.51 33.99
CA GLN A 730 -70.54 10.70 34.85
C GLN A 730 -69.70 9.48 35.33
N SER A 731 -68.36 9.57 35.48
CA SER A 731 -67.67 10.33 36.55
C SER A 731 -66.17 10.68 36.29
N ARG A 732 -65.70 11.71 37.01
CA ARG A 732 -64.42 12.47 36.96
C ARG A 732 -63.25 11.74 37.68
N SER A 733 -61.97 12.07 37.41
CA SER A 733 -61.21 13.12 38.13
C SER A 733 -59.96 13.65 37.41
N ASP A 734 -59.74 14.96 37.56
CA ASP A 734 -58.59 15.79 37.17
C ASP A 734 -57.31 15.53 37.98
N GLU A 735 -56.16 15.90 37.40
CA GLU A 735 -55.09 16.78 37.96
C GLU A 735 -53.98 16.92 36.89
N ARG A 736 -53.98 17.98 36.05
CA ARG A 736 -53.32 19.30 36.17
C ARG A 736 -51.88 19.29 36.73
N ASP A 737 -50.95 19.85 35.95
CA ASP A 737 -50.08 20.92 36.45
C ASP A 737 -49.53 21.83 35.35
N VAL A 738 -49.48 23.13 35.67
CA VAL A 738 -49.10 24.26 34.82
C VAL A 738 -47.99 25.06 35.50
N HIS A 739 -46.93 25.35 34.74
CA HIS A 739 -45.99 26.49 34.81
C HIS A 739 -45.27 26.84 36.13
N GLY A 740 -43.95 27.07 36.02
CA GLY A 740 -43.28 27.99 36.95
C GLY A 740 -41.75 28.05 36.90
N GLN A 741 -41.22 28.94 36.05
CA GLN A 741 -40.12 29.89 36.31
C GLN A 741 -38.67 29.46 36.65
N LYS A 742 -37.76 30.07 35.86
CA LYS A 742 -36.52 30.81 36.20
C LYS A 742 -35.39 30.15 37.03
N GLY A 743 -34.21 30.17 36.42
CA GLY A 743 -32.94 30.49 37.09
C GLY A 743 -31.71 30.12 36.23
N PRO A 744 -30.75 31.04 36.02
CA PRO A 744 -29.40 30.63 35.68
C PRO A 744 -28.31 31.25 36.58
N LYS A 745 -27.27 30.42 36.78
CA LYS A 745 -25.87 30.68 37.16
C LYS A 745 -25.50 31.05 38.60
N ASP A 746 -24.49 30.32 39.07
CA ASP A 746 -23.75 30.51 40.31
C ASP A 746 -22.56 31.48 40.17
N THR A 747 -22.47 32.35 41.19
CA THR A 747 -21.31 32.89 41.95
C THR A 747 -20.12 33.64 41.29
N ALA A 748 -20.08 34.96 41.59
CA ALA A 748 -18.99 35.78 42.21
C ALA A 748 -17.56 35.80 41.60
N SER A 749 -16.81 36.92 41.47
CA SER A 749 -16.87 38.30 41.99
C SER A 749 -15.74 39.22 41.41
N ARG A 750 -15.95 40.56 41.46
CA ARG A 750 -14.96 41.72 41.50
C ARG A 750 -14.10 41.99 40.24
N GLN A 751 -13.75 43.21 39.77
CA GLN A 751 -13.65 44.64 40.21
C GLN A 751 -13.73 45.53 38.92
N GLU A 752 -14.49 46.63 38.83
CA GLU A 752 -14.20 48.06 39.14
C GLU A 752 -13.36 48.89 38.10
N SER A 753 -14.01 49.93 37.53
CA SER A 753 -13.55 51.21 36.90
C SER A 753 -12.36 51.23 35.90
N GLY A 754 -12.28 52.02 34.84
CA GLY A 754 -13.00 53.21 34.39
C GLY A 754 -12.04 54.10 33.57
N ASP A 755 -12.48 54.47 32.37
CA ASP A 755 -12.07 55.61 31.51
C ASP A 755 -10.65 55.66 30.87
N THR A 756 -10.61 55.77 29.54
CA THR A 756 -9.87 56.83 28.82
C THR A 756 -10.01 56.71 27.28
N THR A 757 -10.49 57.81 26.69
CA THR A 757 -10.07 58.44 25.41
C THR A 757 -10.32 57.77 24.06
N LYS A 758 -11.17 58.44 23.26
CA LYS A 758 -10.96 58.97 21.88
C LYS A 758 -10.09 58.11 20.95
N SER A 759 -10.55 57.70 19.76
CA SER A 759 -10.82 58.59 18.61
C SER A 759 -11.48 57.81 17.45
N ASP A 760 -12.41 58.46 16.75
CA ASP A 760 -13.08 58.09 15.48
C ASP A 760 -12.06 57.72 14.36
N PRO A 761 -12.36 56.81 13.38
CA PRO A 761 -13.12 57.24 12.19
C PRO A 761 -13.93 56.17 11.41
N ALA A 762 -14.81 56.70 10.54
CA ALA A 762 -15.11 56.27 9.17
C ALA A 762 -16.09 55.09 8.89
N LYS A 763 -17.13 55.47 8.14
CA LYS A 763 -18.24 54.69 7.60
C LYS A 763 -17.80 53.53 6.72
N GLN A 764 -18.10 52.32 7.21
CA GLN A 764 -18.79 51.20 6.55
C GLN A 764 -18.72 51.07 5.02
N HIS A 765 -17.86 50.16 4.55
CA HIS A 765 -18.11 49.31 3.39
C HIS A 765 -18.97 48.11 3.84
N VAL A 766 -20.09 47.87 3.14
CA VAL A 766 -20.93 46.68 3.32
C VAL A 766 -20.30 45.50 2.55
N PRO A 767 -20.32 44.25 3.07
CA PRO A 767 -19.61 43.12 2.48
C PRO A 767 -20.29 42.53 1.23
N ARG A 768 -19.45 42.19 0.25
CA ARG A 768 -19.65 41.55 -1.06
C ARG A 768 -20.49 40.25 -1.10
N LEU A 769 -21.09 39.83 0.02
CA LEU A 769 -21.90 38.61 0.13
C LEU A 769 -23.37 38.84 -0.21
N GLU A 770 -23.91 40.03 0.08
CA GLU A 770 -25.30 40.37 -0.28
C GLU A 770 -25.47 40.68 -1.78
N GLU A 771 -24.42 41.16 -2.43
CA GLU A 771 -24.39 41.43 -3.88
C GLU A 771 -24.39 40.12 -4.70
N ILE A 772 -23.62 39.11 -4.26
CA ILE A 772 -23.57 37.79 -4.90
C ILE A 772 -24.90 37.04 -4.74
N GLN A 773 -25.58 37.17 -3.60
CA GLN A 773 -26.91 36.56 -3.38
C GLN A 773 -27.99 37.21 -4.24
N ARG A 774 -27.86 38.50 -4.55
CA ARG A 774 -28.77 39.21 -5.42
C ARG A 774 -28.54 38.88 -6.90
N GLU A 775 -27.28 38.75 -7.32
CA GLU A 775 -26.92 38.32 -8.69
C GLU A 775 -27.34 36.87 -8.97
N THR A 776 -27.29 35.97 -7.99
CA THR A 776 -27.77 34.58 -8.14
C THR A 776 -29.29 34.53 -8.26
N LYS A 777 -30.02 35.39 -7.55
CA LYS A 777 -31.48 35.47 -7.64
C LYS A 777 -31.94 36.08 -8.97
N GLU A 778 -31.28 37.13 -9.46
CA GLU A 778 -31.55 37.74 -10.77
C GLU A 778 -31.14 36.83 -11.95
N ARG A 779 -30.27 35.84 -11.74
CA ARG A 779 -29.94 34.81 -12.75
C ARG A 779 -30.95 33.67 -12.77
N SER A 780 -31.41 33.25 -11.59
CA SER A 780 -32.49 32.27 -11.43
C SER A 780 -33.80 32.72 -12.07
N GLU A 781 -34.14 34.00 -11.96
CA GLU A 781 -35.39 34.54 -12.53
C GLU A 781 -35.32 34.65 -14.07
N ARG A 782 -34.12 34.93 -14.63
CA ARG A 782 -33.90 34.95 -16.10
C ARG A 782 -33.93 33.57 -16.74
N ASP A 783 -33.38 32.56 -16.06
CA ASP A 783 -33.39 31.17 -16.53
C ASP A 783 -34.79 30.52 -16.44
N GLN A 784 -35.71 31.11 -15.66
CA GLN A 784 -37.10 30.69 -15.53
C GLN A 784 -37.99 31.31 -16.62
N ASP A 785 -37.77 32.58 -16.97
CA ASP A 785 -38.48 33.28 -18.07
C ASP A 785 -38.07 32.77 -19.48
N GLU A 786 -36.86 32.22 -19.66
CA GLU A 786 -36.44 31.57 -20.92
C GLU A 786 -36.98 30.15 -21.10
N ARG A 787 -37.49 29.50 -20.04
CA ARG A 787 -38.13 28.17 -20.13
C ARG A 787 -39.64 28.24 -20.36
N GLU A 788 -40.24 29.41 -20.17
CA GLU A 788 -41.68 29.66 -20.38
C GLU A 788 -42.00 30.45 -21.67
N ARG A 789 -40.99 30.70 -22.52
CA ARG A 789 -41.14 31.15 -23.92
C ARG A 789 -40.71 30.06 -24.88
#